data_AF-A0A2G2QLF6-F1
#
_entry.id   AF-A0A2G2QLF6-F1
#
_cell.length_a   1.000
_cell.length_b   1.000
_cell.length_c   1.000
_cell.angle_alpha   90.00
_cell.angle_beta   90.00
_cell.angle_gamma   90.00
#
_symmetry.space_group_name_H-M   'P 1'
#
loop_
_entity.id
_entity.type
_entity.pdbx_description
1 polymer ?
#
loop_
_entity_poly.entity_id
_entity_poly.type
_entity_poly.pdbx_seq_one_letter_code
_entity_poly.pdbx_strand_id
1 'polypeptide(L)'
;MGRGRKPKSIKKLDYNTVFFNSVGSYVQRINDYLSRQIKPEPLSSHIRIAGGFAFKSTDYLEEGVPVIRISDFSDEKIVLENVKFYKESESLKKYELESGDIIIALTGGTIAKLGIVQDGLGKLYLNQRVGKFEVLNPSEFESEYVYWIARSVQTTIKDLAWGAAIPNVSPKQIEKIKFPIPDRKVQRGIVMFLNDLRKNNIVVGKCYFHAETESEILFIHKRSLDSAGIVSELSRQKTLLKKLRQQILQEAIEGKLTADWREQNSPPVEGCPQDGVVEPPVEGCPQSGVIVKSRNTKNYLSLPYNPKLKQRGRELRKAGNLSEVLFWNQVKRKQFLGLDFDRQKIIGNYIVDFYCANVQTVIEIDGSSHDDKQEYDAKRDAYLEGLGLTVIHILDADVKNNLEGVISWLHQHEAFVLINSPPLEGCPKGGVVSSPKGGVVEHIEKNHPDRFAPTPPEEGNWESANELLARIQAEKAQLIKDKKIKKQKPLPPISEEEKPFKLPDGWVWCRLGQISDVKVGATPARENPEYWNGTLNWVSSGEVANNYIFTTKETLTEKGVNESSAKINPKGSVLVAMIGQGKTRGQTAILNIDAATNQNVAAIRLRKGITSEIIWLFFLSRYEVTRSGASGGNQPALNGLKIKNTIFALPPLQEQKTIVAKVEKLLTVCDQLETQITDNQTHAEQLMQAVLKEAFSQA
;
A
#
# COMPACT_ATOMS: atom_id res chain seq x y z
N MET A 1 12.93 -1.00 25.44
CA MET A 1 13.16 0.42 25.75
C MET A 1 14.36 0.94 24.97
N GLY A 2 14.17 1.46 23.76
CA GLY A 2 15.23 2.10 22.98
C GLY A 2 15.28 3.59 23.31
N ARG A 3 16.44 4.07 23.76
CA ARG A 3 16.71 5.47 24.13
C ARG A 3 16.11 6.42 23.08
N GLY A 4 15.13 7.22 23.51
CA GLY A 4 14.51 8.27 22.70
C GLY A 4 15.59 9.22 22.19
N ARG A 5 15.93 9.11 20.91
CA ARG A 5 16.61 10.21 20.23
C ARG A 5 15.67 11.39 20.29
N LYS A 6 16.10 12.47 20.96
CA LYS A 6 15.45 13.77 20.92
C LYS A 6 15.03 14.06 19.47
N PRO A 7 13.82 14.61 19.24
CA PRO A 7 13.40 15.01 17.91
C PRO A 7 14.52 15.87 17.32
N LYS A 8 15.09 15.44 16.19
CA LYS A 8 15.90 16.34 15.39
C LYS A 8 14.97 17.51 15.09
N SER A 9 15.25 18.67 15.68
CA SER A 9 14.76 19.95 15.18
C SER A 9 14.74 19.86 13.66
N ILE A 10 13.62 20.21 13.04
CA ILE A 10 13.44 20.30 11.58
C ILE A 10 14.82 20.63 10.99
N LYS A 11 15.46 19.62 10.37
CA LYS A 11 16.80 19.79 9.81
C LYS A 11 16.63 20.89 8.77
N LYS A 12 17.00 22.15 9.09
CA LYS A 12 17.30 23.25 8.16
C LYS A 12 16.70 22.97 6.77
N LEU A 13 15.39 22.80 6.71
CA LEU A 13 14.74 22.28 5.52
C LEU A 13 14.64 23.52 4.66
N ASP A 14 15.47 23.51 3.64
CA ASP A 14 16.28 24.64 3.23
C ASP A 14 15.42 25.89 2.98
N TYR A 15 15.53 26.88 3.86
CA TYR A 15 14.85 28.17 3.76
C TYR A 15 15.02 28.76 2.35
N ASN A 16 16.21 28.56 1.75
CA ASN A 16 16.48 28.95 0.36
C ASN A 16 15.60 28.19 -0.63
N THR A 17 15.42 26.89 -0.48
CA THR A 17 14.53 26.08 -1.33
C THR A 17 13.09 26.60 -1.26
N VAL A 18 12.58 26.91 -0.06
CA VAL A 18 11.23 27.48 0.10
C VAL A 18 11.12 28.85 -0.58
N PHE A 19 12.12 29.71 -0.39
CA PHE A 19 12.21 31.01 -1.04
C PHE A 19 12.19 30.87 -2.57
N PHE A 20 13.06 30.05 -3.16
CA PHE A 20 13.15 29.89 -4.61
C PHE A 20 11.90 29.25 -5.23
N ASN A 21 11.24 28.33 -4.53
CA ASN A 21 9.96 27.77 -4.99
C ASN A 21 8.82 28.79 -4.99
N SER A 22 8.94 29.85 -4.17
CA SER A 22 7.89 30.85 -3.99
C SER A 22 8.21 32.19 -4.67
N VAL A 23 9.42 32.37 -5.22
CA VAL A 23 9.89 33.65 -5.77
C VAL A 23 9.00 34.17 -6.90
N GLY A 24 8.43 33.28 -7.71
CA GLY A 24 7.48 33.66 -8.76
C GLY A 24 6.25 34.37 -8.19
N SER A 25 5.73 33.90 -7.06
CA SER A 25 4.60 34.54 -6.36
C SER A 25 4.98 35.90 -5.78
N TYR A 26 6.21 36.05 -5.29
CA TYR A 26 6.71 37.33 -4.76
C TYR A 26 6.80 38.38 -5.85
N VAL A 27 7.43 38.03 -6.97
CA VAL A 27 7.56 38.94 -8.12
C VAL A 27 6.21 39.23 -8.74
N GLN A 28 5.27 38.27 -8.77
CA GLN A 28 3.90 38.54 -9.21
C GLN A 28 3.24 39.60 -8.32
N ARG A 29 3.36 39.52 -7.00
CA ARG A 29 2.77 40.52 -6.11
C ARG A 29 3.40 41.91 -6.28
N ILE A 30 4.70 41.96 -6.54
CA ILE A 30 5.41 43.20 -6.92
C ILE A 30 4.84 43.74 -8.23
N ASN A 31 4.66 42.90 -9.24
CA ASN A 31 4.10 43.30 -10.54
C ASN A 31 2.67 43.82 -10.41
N ASP A 32 1.82 43.20 -9.58
CA ASP A 32 0.45 43.66 -9.37
C ASP A 32 0.43 45.08 -8.79
N TYR A 33 1.27 45.34 -7.78
CA TYR A 33 1.47 46.68 -7.22
C TYR A 33 1.97 47.67 -8.27
N LEU A 34 3.04 47.33 -8.98
CA LEU A 34 3.64 48.21 -9.99
C LEU A 34 2.68 48.49 -11.14
N SER A 35 1.84 47.52 -11.54
CA SER A 35 0.88 47.64 -12.64
C SER A 35 -0.21 48.68 -12.38
N ARG A 36 -0.45 49.04 -11.10
CA ARG A 36 -1.37 50.13 -10.73
C ARG A 36 -0.82 51.51 -11.07
N GLN A 37 0.50 51.62 -11.27
CA GLN A 37 1.21 52.88 -11.51
C GLN A 37 1.89 52.92 -12.89
N ILE A 38 2.31 51.77 -13.39
CA ILE A 38 3.11 51.59 -14.61
C ILE A 38 2.38 50.61 -15.51
N LYS A 39 2.14 50.99 -16.76
CA LYS A 39 1.53 50.10 -17.74
C LYS A 39 2.48 48.93 -18.04
N PRO A 40 2.03 47.66 -17.91
CA PRO A 40 2.87 46.52 -18.25
C PRO A 40 3.17 46.47 -19.76
N GLU A 41 4.44 46.33 -20.09
CA GLU A 41 4.92 46.23 -21.47
C GLU A 41 5.59 44.87 -21.73
N PRO A 42 5.64 44.39 -22.98
CA PRO A 42 6.38 43.18 -23.32
C PRO A 42 7.85 43.30 -22.90
N LEU A 43 8.45 42.20 -22.43
CA LEU A 43 9.88 42.17 -22.11
C LEU A 43 10.73 42.67 -23.28
N SER A 44 10.34 42.43 -24.54
CA SER A 44 11.03 42.95 -25.72
C SER A 44 11.24 44.47 -25.75
N SER A 45 10.48 45.27 -25.00
CA SER A 45 10.70 46.72 -24.89
C SER A 45 12.03 47.05 -24.20
N HIS A 46 12.54 46.16 -23.34
CA HIS A 46 13.71 46.43 -22.50
C HIS A 46 14.75 45.30 -22.49
N ILE A 47 14.33 44.07 -22.74
CA ILE A 47 15.11 42.84 -22.65
C ILE A 47 14.87 42.00 -23.90
N ARG A 48 15.97 41.68 -24.59
CA ARG A 48 16.01 40.73 -25.70
C ARG A 48 16.48 39.37 -25.20
N ILE A 49 15.92 38.29 -25.75
CA ILE A 49 16.44 36.94 -25.53
C ILE A 49 17.38 36.59 -26.69
N ALA A 50 18.67 36.85 -26.53
CA ALA A 50 19.68 36.57 -27.53
C ALA A 50 19.88 35.06 -27.69
N GLY A 51 19.79 34.56 -28.93
CA GLY A 51 20.02 33.15 -29.25
C GLY A 51 21.50 32.84 -29.48
N GLY A 52 21.91 31.61 -29.16
CA GLY A 52 23.27 31.14 -29.41
C GLY A 52 23.53 30.60 -30.83
N PHE A 53 24.75 30.11 -31.04
CA PHE A 53 25.21 29.54 -32.32
C PHE A 53 25.03 28.02 -32.39
N ALA A 54 24.76 27.52 -33.60
CA ALA A 54 24.56 26.11 -33.87
C ALA A 54 25.88 25.35 -34.08
N PHE A 55 26.56 25.00 -32.98
CA PHE A 55 27.80 24.23 -33.02
C PHE A 55 27.55 22.77 -33.42
N LYS A 56 28.32 22.26 -34.39
CA LYS A 56 28.28 20.86 -34.81
C LYS A 56 29.20 20.03 -33.92
N SER A 57 28.75 18.84 -33.54
CA SER A 57 29.52 17.96 -32.67
C SER A 57 30.83 17.44 -33.29
N THR A 58 30.91 17.40 -34.61
CA THR A 58 32.11 17.04 -35.38
C THR A 58 33.23 18.06 -35.26
N ASP A 59 32.90 19.28 -34.85
CA ASP A 59 33.81 20.42 -34.89
C ASP A 59 34.32 20.78 -33.47
N TYR A 60 33.95 19.99 -32.46
CA TYR A 60 34.44 20.19 -31.10
C TYR A 60 35.91 19.78 -30.96
N LEU A 61 36.62 20.56 -30.17
CA LEU A 61 38.05 20.41 -29.90
C LEU A 61 38.27 19.96 -28.44
N GLU A 62 39.49 19.49 -28.16
CA GLU A 62 39.93 19.21 -26.79
C GLU A 62 40.29 20.49 -26.02
N GLU A 63 40.65 21.56 -26.73
CA GLU A 63 41.01 22.87 -26.17
C GLU A 63 40.45 24.03 -27.02
N GLY A 64 40.33 25.23 -26.44
CA GLY A 64 39.81 26.42 -27.11
C GLY A 64 38.85 27.21 -26.22
N VAL A 65 37.86 27.86 -26.84
CA VAL A 65 36.80 28.61 -26.14
C VAL A 65 35.68 27.63 -25.72
N PRO A 66 35.33 27.54 -24.43
CA PRO A 66 34.23 26.70 -23.97
C PRO A 66 32.87 27.08 -24.58
N VAL A 67 32.12 26.09 -25.03
CA VAL A 67 30.75 26.23 -25.54
C VAL A 67 29.76 25.82 -24.45
N ILE A 68 28.98 26.77 -23.98
CA ILE A 68 28.00 26.56 -22.91
C ILE A 68 26.71 25.97 -23.47
N ARG A 69 26.50 24.69 -23.19
CA ARG A 69 25.27 23.94 -23.51
C ARG A 69 24.41 23.79 -22.25
N ILE A 70 23.19 23.27 -22.42
CA ILE A 70 22.24 23.04 -21.31
C ILE A 70 22.84 22.15 -20.19
N SER A 71 23.73 21.22 -20.54
CA SER A 71 24.42 20.35 -19.58
C SER A 71 25.48 21.06 -18.75
N ASP A 72 25.99 22.19 -19.23
CA ASP A 72 27.21 22.82 -18.71
C ASP A 72 26.89 23.92 -17.70
N PHE A 73 25.66 24.01 -17.21
CA PHE A 73 25.31 24.85 -16.07
C PHE A 73 24.29 24.15 -15.18
N SER A 74 24.48 24.20 -13.86
CA SER A 74 23.59 23.62 -12.84
C SER A 74 23.64 24.45 -11.56
N ASP A 75 22.58 24.41 -10.76
CA ASP A 75 22.47 25.20 -9.52
C ASP A 75 22.80 26.69 -9.75
N GLU A 76 22.32 27.22 -10.89
CA GLU A 76 22.54 28.59 -11.36
C GLU A 76 23.99 28.95 -11.68
N LYS A 77 24.87 27.96 -11.86
CA LYS A 77 26.29 28.18 -12.15
C LYS A 77 26.83 27.50 -13.40
N ILE A 78 27.80 28.18 -14.02
CA ILE A 78 28.94 27.66 -14.78
C ILE A 78 29.52 26.31 -14.35
N VAL A 79 29.37 25.19 -15.06
CA VAL A 79 30.10 23.94 -14.76
C VAL A 79 30.91 23.49 -15.97
N LEU A 80 32.23 23.62 -15.89
CA LEU A 80 33.15 23.36 -17.00
C LEU A 80 33.75 21.94 -17.04
N GLU A 81 33.37 21.06 -16.12
CA GLU A 81 33.98 19.71 -15.98
C GLU A 81 33.94 18.87 -17.26
N ASN A 82 32.85 18.95 -18.03
CA ASN A 82 32.63 18.17 -19.25
C ASN A 82 32.28 19.05 -20.46
N VAL A 83 32.75 20.31 -20.42
CA VAL A 83 32.46 21.30 -21.46
C VAL A 83 33.11 20.90 -22.79
N LYS A 84 32.55 21.38 -23.89
CA LYS A 84 33.13 21.20 -25.22
C LYS A 84 33.76 22.50 -25.68
N PHE A 85 34.88 22.39 -26.36
CA PHE A 85 35.63 23.55 -26.82
C PHE A 85 35.43 23.78 -28.31
N TYR A 86 35.57 25.03 -28.71
CA TYR A 86 35.53 25.45 -30.10
C TYR A 86 36.66 26.45 -30.38
N LYS A 87 37.10 26.51 -31.64
CA LYS A 87 38.12 27.47 -32.06
C LYS A 87 37.65 28.90 -31.85
N GLU A 88 38.56 29.78 -31.45
CA GLU A 88 38.27 31.20 -31.40
C GLU A 88 38.03 31.75 -32.82
N SER A 89 37.05 32.64 -32.98
CA SER A 89 36.72 33.22 -34.29
C SER A 89 36.02 34.57 -34.13
N GLU A 90 36.47 35.58 -34.89
CA GLU A 90 35.83 36.91 -34.91
C GLU A 90 34.35 36.84 -35.32
N SER A 91 33.98 35.85 -36.15
CA SER A 91 32.58 35.63 -36.56
C SER A 91 31.65 35.18 -35.43
N LEU A 92 32.21 34.65 -34.34
CA LEU A 92 31.48 34.14 -33.18
C LEU A 92 31.38 35.14 -32.02
N LYS A 93 32.01 36.31 -32.14
CA LYS A 93 32.08 37.34 -31.10
C LYS A 93 30.71 37.75 -30.55
N LYS A 94 29.68 37.80 -31.40
CA LYS A 94 28.29 38.10 -30.99
C LYS A 94 27.62 37.05 -30.11
N TYR A 95 28.22 35.86 -29.99
CA TYR A 95 27.75 34.77 -29.12
C TYR A 95 28.60 34.62 -27.86
N GLU A 96 29.52 35.56 -27.61
CA GLU A 96 30.31 35.58 -26.40
C GLU A 96 29.42 35.91 -25.18
N LEU A 97 29.74 35.26 -24.06
CA LEU A 97 29.15 35.53 -22.77
C LEU A 97 30.14 36.31 -21.90
N GLU A 98 29.60 37.27 -21.16
CA GLU A 98 30.32 38.11 -20.22
C GLU A 98 29.97 37.71 -18.79
N SER A 99 30.82 38.09 -17.83
CA SER A 99 30.52 37.86 -16.41
C SER A 99 29.23 38.58 -16.02
N GLY A 100 28.37 37.90 -15.26
CA GLY A 100 27.05 38.40 -14.88
C GLY A 100 25.95 38.16 -15.91
N ASP A 101 26.27 37.64 -17.11
CA ASP A 101 25.24 37.26 -18.09
C ASP A 101 24.32 36.19 -17.50
N ILE A 102 23.01 36.39 -17.69
CA ILE A 102 21.96 35.46 -17.25
C ILE A 102 21.50 34.66 -18.47
N ILE A 103 21.62 33.33 -18.37
CA ILE A 103 21.29 32.41 -19.45
C ILE A 103 20.16 31.45 -19.06
N ILE A 104 19.43 30.94 -20.05
CA ILE A 104 18.28 30.05 -19.87
C ILE A 104 18.25 28.90 -20.88
N ALA A 105 17.90 27.70 -20.43
CA ALA A 105 17.64 26.55 -21.29
C ALA A 105 16.32 26.73 -22.06
N LEU A 106 16.37 26.70 -23.38
CA LEU A 106 15.20 26.89 -24.25
C LEU A 106 14.53 25.57 -24.67
N THR A 107 15.21 24.43 -24.50
CA THR A 107 14.74 23.11 -24.99
C THR A 107 15.08 21.98 -24.02
N GLY A 108 14.37 20.86 -24.14
CA GLY A 108 14.71 19.59 -23.49
C GLY A 108 14.12 19.42 -22.08
N GLY A 109 14.42 18.28 -21.44
CA GLY A 109 13.83 17.91 -20.14
C GLY A 109 14.15 18.84 -18.97
N THR A 110 15.11 19.76 -19.13
CA THR A 110 15.47 20.79 -18.16
C THR A 110 15.18 22.20 -18.69
N ILE A 111 14.10 22.37 -19.45
CA ILE A 111 13.67 23.68 -19.95
C ILE A 111 13.50 24.71 -18.82
N ALA A 112 13.72 25.98 -19.15
CA ALA A 112 13.72 27.12 -18.25
C ALA A 112 14.81 27.09 -17.16
N LYS A 113 15.71 26.10 -17.11
CA LYS A 113 16.88 26.11 -16.21
C LYS A 113 17.71 27.38 -16.44
N LEU A 114 18.09 28.08 -15.37
CA LEU A 114 18.94 29.28 -15.46
C LEU A 114 20.39 28.98 -15.11
N GLY A 115 21.29 29.80 -15.64
CA GLY A 115 22.68 29.93 -15.24
C GLY A 115 23.07 31.40 -15.16
N ILE A 116 24.02 31.71 -14.27
CA ILE A 116 24.71 33.00 -14.20
C ILE A 116 26.16 32.74 -14.55
N VAL A 117 26.76 33.57 -15.39
CA VAL A 117 28.19 33.48 -15.72
C VAL A 117 29.01 34.06 -14.57
N GLN A 118 29.91 33.25 -14.00
CA GLN A 118 30.78 33.65 -12.89
C GLN A 118 31.95 34.52 -13.37
N ASP A 119 32.45 35.37 -12.47
CA ASP A 119 33.73 36.06 -12.67
C ASP A 119 34.88 35.06 -12.87
N GLY A 120 35.84 35.43 -13.73
CA GLY A 120 37.08 34.68 -13.91
C GLY A 120 37.01 33.44 -14.82
N LEU A 121 35.87 33.19 -15.48
CA LEU A 121 35.72 32.05 -16.41
C LEU A 121 36.34 32.27 -17.80
N GLY A 122 36.79 33.49 -18.10
CA GLY A 122 37.34 33.83 -19.41
C GLY A 122 36.27 33.91 -20.50
N LYS A 123 36.68 33.76 -21.76
CA LYS A 123 35.77 33.79 -22.92
C LYS A 123 34.93 32.52 -22.97
N LEU A 124 33.64 32.66 -23.22
CA LEU A 124 32.69 31.55 -23.35
C LEU A 124 31.75 31.80 -24.54
N TYR A 125 31.32 30.74 -25.22
CA TYR A 125 30.34 30.84 -26.31
C TYR A 125 28.97 30.28 -25.94
N LEU A 126 27.91 30.94 -26.40
CA LEU A 126 26.53 30.54 -26.20
C LEU A 126 26.03 29.56 -27.27
N ASN A 127 25.55 28.39 -26.86
CA ASN A 127 24.95 27.38 -27.75
C ASN A 127 23.52 27.74 -28.18
N GLN A 128 23.07 27.30 -29.36
CA GLN A 128 21.74 27.60 -29.92
C GLN A 128 20.55 27.16 -29.05
N ARG A 129 20.74 26.21 -28.13
CA ARG A 129 19.70 25.72 -27.22
C ARG A 129 19.61 26.50 -25.90
N VAL A 130 20.43 27.52 -25.76
CA VAL A 130 20.53 28.38 -24.59
C VAL A 130 20.29 29.83 -25.04
N GLY A 131 19.41 30.54 -24.33
CA GLY A 131 19.15 31.96 -24.55
C GLY A 131 19.87 32.80 -23.51
N LYS A 132 20.27 34.02 -23.87
CA LYS A 132 20.80 35.04 -22.96
C LYS A 132 19.79 36.16 -22.76
N PHE A 133 19.55 36.58 -21.52
CA PHE A 133 18.81 37.80 -21.20
C PHE A 133 19.73 39.01 -21.44
N GLU A 134 19.43 39.78 -22.48
CA GLU A 134 20.22 40.94 -22.87
C GLU A 134 19.41 42.23 -22.67
N VAL A 135 19.93 43.12 -21.83
CA VAL A 135 19.28 44.41 -21.54
C VAL A 135 19.60 45.41 -22.65
N LEU A 136 18.58 46.05 -23.20
CA LEU A 136 18.73 47.02 -24.30
C LEU A 136 19.33 48.35 -23.83
N ASN A 137 18.95 48.81 -22.63
CA ASN A 137 19.46 50.04 -22.00
C ASN A 137 20.05 49.74 -20.61
N PRO A 138 21.32 49.31 -20.51
CA PRO A 138 21.93 48.91 -19.22
C PRO A 138 21.96 50.02 -18.16
N SER A 139 21.96 51.30 -18.56
CA SER A 139 21.93 52.44 -17.62
C SER A 139 20.65 52.53 -16.79
N GLU A 140 19.54 52.03 -17.33
CA GLU A 140 18.19 52.08 -16.73
C GLU A 140 17.88 50.85 -15.86
N PHE A 141 18.76 49.85 -15.86
CA PHE A 141 18.54 48.58 -15.18
C PHE A 141 19.54 48.33 -14.05
N GLU A 142 19.06 47.74 -12.96
CA GLU A 142 19.92 47.03 -12.03
C GLU A 142 20.17 45.60 -12.53
N SER A 143 21.43 45.19 -12.64
CA SER A 143 21.82 43.91 -13.26
C SER A 143 21.14 42.69 -12.59
N GLU A 144 21.03 42.69 -11.26
CA GLU A 144 20.39 41.60 -10.52
C GLU A 144 18.85 41.61 -10.61
N TYR A 145 18.24 42.74 -11.00
CA TYR A 145 16.79 42.78 -11.22
C TYR A 145 16.38 41.87 -12.39
N VAL A 146 17.22 41.80 -13.43
CA VAL A 146 17.03 40.89 -14.58
C VAL A 146 17.01 39.43 -14.14
N TYR A 147 17.82 39.06 -13.14
CA TYR A 147 17.83 37.71 -12.60
C TYR A 147 16.49 37.37 -11.93
N TRP A 148 15.92 38.30 -11.14
CA TRP A 148 14.62 38.08 -10.51
C TRP A 148 13.47 38.02 -11.51
N ILE A 149 13.52 38.81 -12.58
CA ILE A 149 12.61 38.67 -13.72
C ILE A 149 12.75 37.26 -14.32
N ALA A 150 13.96 36.85 -14.69
CA ALA A 150 14.23 35.54 -15.27
C ALA A 150 13.76 34.39 -14.37
N ARG A 151 13.91 34.52 -13.04
CA ARG A 151 13.43 33.52 -12.07
C ARG A 151 11.92 33.46 -12.00
N SER A 152 11.25 34.61 -11.98
CA SER A 152 9.79 34.66 -11.88
C SER A 152 9.07 34.06 -13.09
N VAL A 153 9.64 34.18 -14.29
CA VAL A 153 9.03 33.67 -15.52
C VAL A 153 9.28 32.19 -15.77
N GLN A 154 10.11 31.51 -14.96
CA GLN A 154 10.43 30.09 -15.19
C GLN A 154 9.20 29.18 -15.24
N THR A 155 8.24 29.37 -14.34
CA THR A 155 7.02 28.55 -14.29
C THR A 155 6.18 28.79 -15.54
N THR A 156 5.94 30.05 -15.90
CA THR A 156 5.25 30.44 -17.13
C THR A 156 5.92 29.84 -18.37
N ILE A 157 7.26 29.84 -18.43
CA ILE A 157 8.00 29.25 -19.55
C ILE A 157 7.82 27.73 -19.61
N LYS A 158 7.84 27.04 -18.46
CA LYS A 158 7.59 25.59 -18.41
C LYS A 158 6.20 25.25 -18.91
N ASP A 159 5.19 26.02 -18.53
CA ASP A 159 3.80 25.82 -18.94
C ASP A 159 3.63 26.08 -20.46
N LEU A 160 4.28 27.12 -20.99
CA LEU A 160 4.28 27.42 -22.43
C LEU A 160 4.92 26.31 -23.29
N ALA A 161 5.83 25.52 -22.72
CA ALA A 161 6.53 24.47 -23.43
C ALA A 161 5.81 23.11 -23.44
N TRP A 162 4.81 22.93 -22.56
CA TRP A 162 4.05 21.69 -22.43
C TRP A 162 2.91 21.65 -23.46
N GLY A 163 3.23 21.18 -24.67
CA GLY A 163 2.27 20.97 -25.76
C GLY A 163 2.77 20.11 -26.93
N ALA A 164 4.01 19.63 -26.88
CA ALA A 164 4.64 18.80 -27.92
C ALA A 164 5.46 17.66 -27.29
N ALA A 165 5.75 16.60 -28.05
CA ALA A 165 6.52 15.44 -27.59
C ALA A 165 7.93 15.77 -27.04
N ILE A 166 8.48 16.95 -27.39
CA ILE A 166 9.70 17.53 -26.81
C ILE A 166 9.38 18.95 -26.36
N PRO A 167 9.56 19.31 -25.07
CA PRO A 167 9.31 20.66 -24.59
C PRO A 167 10.34 21.65 -25.18
N ASN A 168 9.83 22.73 -25.77
CA ASN A 168 10.59 23.81 -26.40
C ASN A 168 9.88 25.15 -26.20
N VAL A 169 10.64 26.23 -26.01
CA VAL A 169 10.16 27.61 -26.00
C VAL A 169 11.00 28.48 -26.93
N SER A 170 10.35 29.28 -27.76
CA SER A 170 11.07 30.24 -28.62
C SER A 170 11.43 31.52 -27.84
N PRO A 171 12.57 32.18 -28.14
CA PRO A 171 12.92 33.49 -27.59
C PRO A 171 11.78 34.51 -27.69
N LYS A 172 11.08 34.53 -28.83
CA LYS A 172 9.94 35.43 -29.09
C LYS A 172 8.73 35.18 -28.19
N GLN A 173 8.54 33.96 -27.67
CA GLN A 173 7.48 33.68 -26.70
C GLN A 173 7.83 34.27 -25.32
N ILE A 174 9.09 34.15 -24.90
CA ILE A 174 9.57 34.73 -23.64
C ILE A 174 9.49 36.26 -23.70
N GLU A 175 9.93 36.85 -24.81
CA GLU A 175 9.91 38.31 -25.06
C GLU A 175 8.50 38.95 -25.02
N LYS A 176 7.44 38.16 -25.23
CA LYS A 176 6.04 38.64 -25.19
C LYS A 176 5.46 38.73 -23.78
N ILE A 177 6.12 38.13 -22.77
CA ILE A 177 5.66 38.21 -21.38
C ILE A 177 5.67 39.67 -20.96
N LYS A 178 4.59 40.15 -20.35
CA LYS A 178 4.45 41.56 -19.97
C LYS A 178 4.93 41.79 -18.54
N PHE A 179 5.70 42.85 -18.34
CA PHE A 179 6.19 43.29 -17.03
C PHE A 179 6.05 44.81 -16.88
N PRO A 180 5.64 45.31 -15.69
CA PRO A 180 5.86 46.70 -15.33
C PRO A 180 7.33 46.88 -14.91
N ILE A 181 8.08 47.70 -15.65
CA ILE A 181 9.49 47.98 -15.35
C ILE A 181 9.56 49.35 -14.63
N PRO A 182 9.90 49.39 -13.32
CA PRO A 182 9.99 50.64 -12.59
C PRO A 182 11.35 51.30 -12.79
N ASP A 183 11.52 52.52 -12.27
CA ASP A 183 12.81 53.20 -12.29
C ASP A 183 13.90 52.41 -11.53
N ARG A 184 15.15 52.73 -11.83
CA ARG A 184 16.32 52.03 -11.28
C ARG A 184 16.39 52.06 -9.74
N LYS A 185 15.86 53.11 -9.09
CA LYS A 185 15.85 53.23 -7.63
C LYS A 185 14.89 52.22 -7.01
N VAL A 186 13.69 52.08 -7.58
CA VAL A 186 12.70 51.07 -7.16
C VAL A 186 13.20 49.66 -7.45
N GLN A 187 13.82 49.41 -8.62
CA GLN A 187 14.46 48.12 -8.93
C GLN A 187 15.48 47.73 -7.86
N ARG A 188 16.35 48.66 -7.44
CA ARG A 188 17.33 48.43 -6.38
C ARG A 188 16.66 48.08 -5.05
N GLY A 189 15.58 48.77 -4.70
CA GLY A 189 14.77 48.45 -3.50
C GLY A 189 14.24 47.03 -3.53
N ILE A 190 13.64 46.61 -4.64
CA ILE A 190 13.13 45.24 -4.84
C ILE A 190 14.25 44.20 -4.73
N VAL A 191 15.38 44.43 -5.40
CA VAL A 191 16.55 43.53 -5.36
C VAL A 191 17.04 43.35 -3.91
N MET A 192 17.19 44.45 -3.17
CA MET A 192 17.61 44.41 -1.77
C MET A 192 16.61 43.64 -0.90
N PHE A 193 15.30 43.86 -1.08
CA PHE A 193 14.27 43.16 -0.35
C PHE A 193 14.30 41.64 -0.61
N LEU A 194 14.32 41.22 -1.88
CA LEU A 194 14.36 39.80 -2.25
C LEU A 194 15.65 39.12 -1.75
N ASN A 195 16.77 39.83 -1.77
CA ASN A 195 18.04 39.33 -1.23
C ASN A 195 18.04 39.17 0.29
N ASP A 196 17.53 40.17 1.01
CA ASP A 196 17.40 40.11 2.47
C ASP A 196 16.38 39.05 2.88
N LEU A 197 15.27 38.93 2.13
CA LEU A 197 14.29 37.87 2.32
C LEU A 197 14.93 36.50 2.13
N ARG A 198 15.65 36.27 1.02
CA ARG A 198 16.37 35.01 0.75
C ARG A 198 17.35 34.64 1.86
N LYS A 199 18.05 35.63 2.42
CA LYS A 199 19.03 35.44 3.50
C LYS A 199 18.41 35.35 4.89
N ASN A 200 17.09 35.47 5.01
CA ASN A 200 16.36 35.59 6.28
C ASN A 200 16.85 36.76 7.15
N ASN A 201 17.19 37.88 6.52
CA ASN A 201 17.82 39.06 7.12
C ASN A 201 17.02 40.35 6.89
N ILE A 202 15.69 40.25 6.82
CA ILE A 202 14.82 41.42 6.65
C ILE A 202 14.99 42.38 7.82
N VAL A 203 15.24 43.65 7.50
CA VAL A 203 15.45 44.71 8.51
C VAL A 203 14.10 45.26 8.96
N VAL A 204 13.78 45.07 10.24
CA VAL A 204 12.53 45.57 10.84
C VAL A 204 12.44 47.09 10.75
N GLY A 205 11.30 47.61 10.28
CA GLY A 205 11.04 49.06 10.17
C GLY A 205 11.65 49.72 8.93
N LYS A 206 12.39 48.99 8.09
CA LYS A 206 12.88 49.49 6.80
C LYS A 206 11.84 49.19 5.70
N CYS A 207 11.45 50.24 4.97
CA CYS A 207 10.72 50.10 3.71
C CYS A 207 11.74 50.07 2.56
N TYR A 208 11.74 49.01 1.76
CA TYR A 208 12.68 48.84 0.66
C TYR A 208 12.18 49.48 -0.64
N PHE A 209 10.89 49.33 -0.95
CA PHE A 209 10.20 49.88 -2.12
C PHE A 209 8.72 50.18 -1.85
N HIS A 210 7.99 49.33 -1.11
CA HIS A 210 6.57 49.54 -0.78
C HIS A 210 6.12 48.69 0.42
N ALA A 211 5.81 49.34 1.53
CA ALA A 211 5.61 48.66 2.82
C ALA A 211 4.46 47.63 2.84
N GLU A 212 3.34 47.91 2.18
CA GLU A 212 2.19 47.00 2.14
C GLU A 212 2.52 45.72 1.34
N THR A 213 3.10 45.89 0.15
CA THR A 213 3.51 44.76 -0.72
C THR A 213 4.61 43.93 -0.07
N GLU A 214 5.58 44.57 0.60
CA GLU A 214 6.60 43.85 1.38
C GLU A 214 5.96 43.00 2.49
N SER A 215 4.97 43.56 3.20
CA SER A 215 4.26 42.85 4.28
C SER A 215 3.48 41.64 3.77
N GLU A 216 2.83 41.77 2.62
CA GLU A 216 2.11 40.67 1.96
C GLU A 216 3.08 39.56 1.53
N ILE A 217 4.23 39.91 0.96
CA ILE A 217 5.25 38.93 0.56
C ILE A 217 5.82 38.20 1.78
N LEU A 218 6.10 38.92 2.87
CA LEU A 218 6.54 38.31 4.13
C LEU A 218 5.49 37.34 4.69
N PHE A 219 4.21 37.69 4.60
CA PHE A 219 3.12 36.81 4.99
C PHE A 219 3.06 35.54 4.13
N ILE A 220 3.14 35.68 2.80
CA ILE A 220 3.19 34.54 1.88
C ILE A 220 4.41 33.66 2.18
N HIS A 221 5.60 34.24 2.36
CA HIS A 221 6.82 33.48 2.65
C HIS A 221 6.71 32.70 3.96
N LYS A 222 6.18 33.31 5.02
CA LYS A 222 5.93 32.63 6.29
C LYS A 222 5.00 31.44 6.11
N ARG A 223 3.89 31.60 5.37
CA ARG A 223 2.96 30.51 5.05
C ARG A 223 3.63 29.39 4.24
N SER A 224 4.49 29.74 3.28
CA SER A 224 5.26 28.75 2.52
C SER A 224 6.22 27.94 3.40
N LEU A 225 6.87 28.58 4.39
CA LEU A 225 7.76 27.91 5.34
C LEU A 225 6.98 26.91 6.22
N ASP A 226 5.82 27.33 6.74
CA ASP A 226 4.96 26.47 7.56
C ASP A 226 4.50 25.23 6.76
N SER A 227 4.05 25.44 5.52
CA SER A 227 3.63 24.36 4.61
C SER A 227 4.76 23.38 4.28
N ALA A 228 5.98 23.88 4.04
CA ALA A 228 7.14 23.02 3.77
C ALA A 228 7.47 22.10 4.96
N GLY A 229 7.28 22.58 6.20
CA GLY A 229 7.40 21.77 7.41
C GLY A 229 6.43 20.59 7.42
N ILE A 230 5.16 20.83 7.06
CA ILE A 230 4.11 19.80 6.99
C ILE A 230 4.45 18.75 5.92
N VAL A 231 4.84 19.18 4.71
CA VAL A 231 5.19 18.26 3.61
C VAL A 231 6.38 17.37 3.99
N SER A 232 7.41 17.94 4.62
CA SER A 232 8.55 17.15 5.10
C SER A 232 8.14 16.15 6.17
N GLU A 233 7.25 16.53 7.08
CA GLU A 233 6.78 15.65 8.15
C GLU A 233 5.95 14.51 7.59
N LEU A 234 5.04 14.76 6.64
CA LEU A 234 4.28 13.73 5.94
C LEU A 234 5.21 12.74 5.20
N SER A 235 6.24 13.23 4.52
CA SER A 235 7.25 12.39 3.87
C SER A 235 8.02 11.51 4.87
N ARG A 236 8.33 12.06 6.05
CA ARG A 236 8.96 11.31 7.16
C ARG A 236 8.03 10.22 7.68
N GLN A 237 6.74 10.52 7.87
CA GLN A 237 5.74 9.55 8.34
C GLN A 237 5.59 8.39 7.35
N LYS A 238 5.50 8.66 6.04
CA LYS A 238 5.50 7.60 4.99
C LYS A 238 6.74 6.70 5.08
N THR A 239 7.91 7.30 5.30
CA THR A 239 9.16 6.55 5.44
C THR A 239 9.18 5.68 6.70
N LEU A 240 8.67 6.19 7.83
CA LEU A 240 8.56 5.42 9.07
C LEU A 240 7.56 4.27 8.96
N LEU A 241 6.42 4.52 8.33
CA LEU A 241 5.40 3.50 8.12
C LEU A 241 5.95 2.33 7.30
N LYS A 242 6.69 2.61 6.22
CA LYS A 242 7.38 1.57 5.44
C LYS A 242 8.33 0.72 6.30
N LYS A 243 9.08 1.35 7.21
CA LYS A 243 9.98 0.65 8.14
C LYS A 243 9.22 -0.20 9.15
N LEU A 244 8.12 0.32 9.69
CA LEU A 244 7.25 -0.41 10.63
C LEU A 244 6.70 -1.69 9.98
N ARG A 245 6.13 -1.59 8.76
CA ARG A 245 5.63 -2.75 8.00
C ARG A 245 6.71 -3.82 7.83
N GLN A 246 7.91 -3.40 7.43
CA GLN A 246 9.04 -4.29 7.25
C GLN A 246 9.47 -4.97 8.56
N GLN A 247 9.45 -4.24 9.67
CA GLN A 247 9.80 -4.77 10.99
C GLN A 247 8.75 -5.77 11.49
N ILE A 248 7.46 -5.47 11.34
CA ILE A 248 6.36 -6.40 11.67
C ILE A 248 6.55 -7.73 10.95
N LEU A 249 6.78 -7.68 9.63
CA LEU A 249 6.99 -8.87 8.82
C LEU A 249 8.23 -9.66 9.25
N GLN A 250 9.32 -8.98 9.62
CA GLN A 250 10.53 -9.63 10.10
C GLN A 250 10.32 -10.30 11.46
N GLU A 251 9.70 -9.61 12.42
CA GLU A 251 9.40 -10.16 13.75
C GLU A 251 8.44 -11.34 13.68
N ALA A 252 7.51 -11.34 12.70
CA ALA A 252 6.60 -12.44 12.45
C ALA A 252 7.33 -13.72 12.05
N ILE A 253 8.22 -13.64 11.05
CA ILE A 253 8.95 -14.81 10.52
C ILE A 253 10.06 -15.29 11.44
N GLU A 254 10.44 -14.47 12.43
CA GLU A 254 11.37 -14.81 13.51
C GLU A 254 10.64 -15.37 14.75
N GLY A 255 9.30 -15.46 14.72
CA GLY A 255 8.48 -15.98 15.82
C GLY A 255 8.40 -15.08 17.04
N LYS A 256 8.80 -13.81 16.92
CA LYS A 256 8.79 -12.83 18.02
C LYS A 256 7.39 -12.35 18.35
N LEU A 257 6.51 -12.25 17.36
CA LEU A 257 5.11 -11.82 17.57
C LEU A 257 4.28 -12.83 18.35
N THR A 258 4.71 -14.09 18.42
CA THR A 258 4.01 -15.20 19.09
C THR A 258 4.73 -15.72 20.32
N ALA A 259 5.70 -14.97 20.87
CA ALA A 259 6.42 -15.36 22.09
C ALA A 259 5.46 -15.64 23.27
N ASP A 260 4.57 -14.68 23.60
CA ASP A 260 3.59 -14.84 24.68
C ASP A 260 2.60 -16.00 24.42
N TRP A 261 2.27 -16.22 23.14
CA TRP A 261 1.38 -17.32 22.76
C TRP A 261 2.06 -18.67 23.02
N ARG A 262 3.36 -18.79 22.73
CA ARG A 262 4.14 -20.01 23.03
C ARG A 262 4.22 -20.25 24.53
N GLU A 263 4.44 -19.24 25.36
CA GLU A 263 4.43 -19.41 26.82
C GLU A 263 3.13 -20.01 27.36
N GLN A 264 2.00 -19.72 26.71
CA GLN A 264 0.67 -20.19 27.10
C GLN A 264 0.27 -21.54 26.47
N ASN A 265 0.90 -21.94 25.37
CA ASN A 265 0.47 -23.06 24.52
C ASN A 265 1.58 -24.07 24.22
N SER A 266 2.78 -23.90 24.76
CA SER A 266 3.86 -24.88 24.63
C SER A 266 3.56 -26.13 25.44
N PRO A 267 3.75 -27.34 24.88
CA PRO A 267 3.73 -28.57 25.68
C PRO A 267 4.85 -28.51 26.74
N PRO A 268 4.64 -29.09 27.93
CA PRO A 268 5.67 -29.14 28.97
C PRO A 268 6.94 -29.80 28.43
N VAL A 269 8.09 -29.24 28.79
CA VAL A 269 9.42 -29.70 28.37
C VAL A 269 9.59 -31.18 28.72
N GLU A 270 9.90 -32.04 27.75
CA GLU A 270 10.24 -33.45 27.97
C GLU A 270 11.47 -33.55 28.89
N GLY A 271 11.25 -34.05 30.12
CA GLY A 271 12.30 -34.20 31.12
C GLY A 271 11.79 -34.36 32.56
N CYS A 272 10.93 -35.35 32.83
CA CYS A 272 10.77 -35.94 34.17
C CYS A 272 10.39 -37.44 34.05
N PRO A 273 10.86 -38.30 34.97
CA PRO A 273 11.13 -39.71 34.68
C PRO A 273 9.87 -40.59 34.58
N GLN A 274 10.02 -41.68 33.83
CA GLN A 274 9.20 -42.89 33.95
C GLN A 274 9.10 -43.30 35.42
N ASP A 275 7.89 -43.32 35.96
CA ASP A 275 7.34 -44.44 36.75
C ASP A 275 5.96 -44.06 37.29
N GLY A 276 4.96 -44.89 37.00
CA GLY A 276 3.62 -44.74 37.54
C GLY A 276 2.50 -45.19 36.62
N VAL A 277 2.62 -46.37 36.01
CA VAL A 277 1.45 -47.06 35.43
C VAL A 277 0.55 -47.46 36.58
N VAL A 278 -0.69 -46.94 36.62
CA VAL A 278 -1.80 -47.59 37.32
C VAL A 278 -3.01 -47.53 36.41
N GLU A 279 -3.40 -48.69 35.88
CA GLU A 279 -4.65 -48.90 35.14
C GLU A 279 -5.86 -48.61 36.04
N PRO A 280 -6.99 -48.13 35.49
CA PRO A 280 -8.30 -48.33 36.10
C PRO A 280 -9.12 -49.41 35.36
N PRO A 281 -9.95 -50.17 36.09
CA PRO A 281 -10.63 -51.37 35.62
C PRO A 281 -11.92 -51.08 34.84
N VAL A 282 -12.37 -52.08 34.09
CA VAL A 282 -13.67 -52.14 33.41
C VAL A 282 -14.78 -52.67 34.35
N GLU A 283 -16.00 -52.15 34.12
CA GLU A 283 -17.36 -52.64 34.47
C GLU A 283 -18.09 -52.20 35.76
N GLY A 284 -19.35 -51.76 35.59
CA GLY A 284 -20.43 -51.78 36.60
C GLY A 284 -21.44 -50.61 36.59
N CYS A 285 -22.63 -50.79 35.99
CA CYS A 285 -23.85 -49.93 36.08
C CYS A 285 -24.59 -50.19 37.43
N PRO A 286 -25.42 -49.31 38.08
CA PRO A 286 -26.70 -48.78 37.56
C PRO A 286 -27.18 -47.38 38.09
N GLN A 287 -28.41 -47.04 37.65
CA GLN A 287 -29.25 -45.83 37.67
C GLN A 287 -29.46 -45.01 38.98
N SER A 288 -29.87 -43.75 38.75
CA SER A 288 -30.82 -42.86 39.50
C SER A 288 -30.17 -41.55 39.96
N GLY A 289 -30.76 -40.35 39.86
CA GLY A 289 -31.98 -39.85 39.25
C GLY A 289 -31.98 -38.32 39.39
N VAL A 290 -32.53 -37.59 38.43
CA VAL A 290 -32.82 -36.15 38.60
C VAL A 290 -34.21 -35.84 38.02
N ILE A 291 -35.01 -35.21 38.88
CA ILE A 291 -36.44 -34.92 38.76
C ILE A 291 -36.70 -33.85 37.69
N VAL A 292 -37.61 -34.15 36.76
CA VAL A 292 -38.21 -33.22 35.80
C VAL A 292 -39.36 -32.46 36.45
N LYS A 293 -39.34 -31.13 36.44
CA LYS A 293 -40.54 -30.30 36.66
C LYS A 293 -41.06 -29.81 35.31
N SER A 294 -42.22 -30.33 34.91
CA SER A 294 -42.89 -29.97 33.66
C SER A 294 -43.59 -28.60 33.76
N ARG A 295 -43.53 -27.85 32.66
CA ARG A 295 -44.56 -26.89 32.25
C ARG A 295 -44.81 -27.09 30.75
N ASN A 296 -46.04 -27.53 30.44
CA ASN A 296 -46.69 -27.66 29.14
C ASN A 296 -45.78 -27.73 27.90
N THR A 297 -45.35 -28.96 27.61
CA THR A 297 -44.60 -29.38 26.44
C THR A 297 -45.52 -29.94 25.37
N LYS A 298 -45.76 -29.16 24.32
CA LYS A 298 -45.84 -29.70 22.95
C LYS A 298 -45.00 -28.76 22.08
N ASN A 299 -43.77 -29.19 21.77
CA ASN A 299 -42.75 -28.55 20.90
C ASN A 299 -41.64 -27.67 21.51
N TYR A 300 -41.39 -27.70 22.82
CA TYR A 300 -40.17 -27.09 23.38
C TYR A 300 -39.11 -28.13 23.74
N LEU A 301 -37.92 -28.00 23.13
CA LEU A 301 -36.72 -28.74 23.51
C LEU A 301 -36.41 -28.48 24.99
N SER A 302 -36.21 -29.55 25.76
CA SER A 302 -35.73 -29.44 27.14
C SER A 302 -34.23 -29.14 27.12
N LEU A 303 -33.87 -27.87 27.17
CA LEU A 303 -32.48 -27.43 27.09
C LEU A 303 -31.74 -27.53 28.43
N PRO A 304 -30.45 -27.92 28.43
CA PRO A 304 -29.62 -27.93 29.63
C PRO A 304 -29.50 -26.51 30.22
N TYR A 305 -29.40 -26.40 31.55
CA TYR A 305 -29.38 -25.11 32.25
C TYR A 305 -28.38 -25.12 33.41
N ASN A 306 -27.45 -24.16 33.41
CA ASN A 306 -26.54 -23.96 34.54
C ASN A 306 -27.06 -22.86 35.50
N PRO A 307 -27.50 -23.20 36.72
CA PRO A 307 -28.03 -22.22 37.68
C PRO A 307 -26.98 -21.22 38.18
N LYS A 308 -25.68 -21.52 38.09
CA LYS A 308 -24.60 -20.62 38.53
C LYS A 308 -24.49 -19.36 37.66
N LEU A 309 -24.99 -19.40 36.41
CA LEU A 309 -24.96 -18.27 35.48
C LEU A 309 -26.17 -17.32 35.63
N LYS A 310 -27.14 -17.66 36.48
CA LYS A 310 -28.40 -16.93 36.64
C LYS A 310 -28.21 -15.46 37.03
N GLN A 311 -27.26 -15.16 37.90
CA GLN A 311 -26.97 -13.80 38.34
C GLN A 311 -26.35 -12.98 37.20
N ARG A 312 -25.32 -13.52 36.55
CA ARG A 312 -24.64 -12.90 35.40
C ARG A 312 -25.61 -12.60 34.25
N GLY A 313 -26.54 -13.51 33.94
CA GLY A 313 -27.58 -13.27 32.93
C GLY A 313 -28.58 -12.17 33.31
N ARG A 314 -28.80 -11.86 34.61
CA ARG A 314 -29.62 -10.70 35.02
C ARG A 314 -28.87 -9.39 34.87
N GLU A 315 -27.57 -9.40 35.14
CA GLU A 315 -26.69 -8.24 34.99
C GLU A 315 -26.55 -7.83 33.52
N LEU A 316 -26.36 -8.80 32.61
CA LEU A 316 -26.30 -8.55 31.15
C LEU A 316 -27.60 -7.93 30.61
N ARG A 317 -28.77 -8.32 31.13
CA ARG A 317 -30.05 -7.68 30.74
C ARG A 317 -30.12 -6.21 31.14
N LYS A 318 -29.40 -5.80 32.19
CA LYS A 318 -29.35 -4.42 32.67
C LYS A 318 -28.21 -3.60 32.06
N ALA A 319 -27.16 -4.25 31.53
CA ALA A 319 -25.95 -3.60 31.03
C ALA A 319 -26.16 -2.66 29.82
N GLY A 320 -27.26 -2.81 29.07
CA GLY A 320 -27.72 -1.79 28.13
C GLY A 320 -26.91 -1.67 26.84
N ASN A 321 -26.41 -2.77 26.27
CA ASN A 321 -25.78 -2.76 24.95
C ASN A 321 -26.77 -2.22 23.89
N LEU A 322 -26.38 -1.15 23.20
CA LEU A 322 -27.25 -0.41 22.29
C LEU A 322 -27.82 -1.31 21.17
N SER A 323 -27.00 -2.17 20.56
CA SER A 323 -27.43 -3.05 19.46
C SER A 323 -28.43 -4.10 19.93
N GLU A 324 -28.15 -4.75 21.07
CA GLU A 324 -29.10 -5.66 21.70
C GLU A 324 -30.42 -4.96 22.08
N VAL A 325 -30.37 -3.72 22.55
CA VAL A 325 -31.58 -2.96 22.88
C VAL A 325 -32.38 -2.61 21.62
N LEU A 326 -31.71 -2.17 20.56
CA LEU A 326 -32.32 -1.85 19.27
C LEU A 326 -32.99 -3.09 18.66
N PHE A 327 -32.29 -4.22 18.62
CA PHE A 327 -32.82 -5.49 18.13
C PHE A 327 -33.98 -6.01 19.01
N TRP A 328 -33.82 -5.98 20.35
CA TRP A 328 -34.86 -6.38 21.28
C TRP A 328 -36.15 -5.58 21.11
N ASN A 329 -36.06 -4.30 20.76
CA ASN A 329 -37.24 -3.47 20.51
C ASN A 329 -38.05 -3.92 19.30
N GLN A 330 -37.43 -4.59 18.31
CA GLN A 330 -38.10 -5.12 17.12
C GLN A 330 -38.75 -6.49 17.35
N VAL A 331 -38.20 -7.30 18.26
CA VAL A 331 -38.65 -8.70 18.45
C VAL A 331 -39.47 -8.93 19.72
N LYS A 332 -39.43 -8.01 20.70
CA LYS A 332 -40.18 -8.16 21.96
C LYS A 332 -41.69 -8.12 21.73
N ARG A 333 -42.45 -8.70 22.67
CA ARG A 333 -43.93 -8.67 22.67
C ARG A 333 -44.54 -9.20 21.37
N LYS A 334 -43.92 -10.23 20.77
CA LYS A 334 -44.42 -10.88 19.54
C LYS A 334 -44.47 -9.98 18.30
N GLN A 335 -43.71 -8.88 18.30
CA GLN A 335 -43.69 -7.94 17.18
C GLN A 335 -43.05 -8.55 15.92
N PHE A 336 -42.14 -9.50 16.09
CA PHE A 336 -41.54 -10.24 14.98
C PHE A 336 -42.27 -11.57 14.76
N LEU A 337 -43.02 -11.67 13.66
CA LEU A 337 -43.74 -12.88 13.22
C LEU A 337 -44.69 -13.53 14.25
N GLY A 338 -45.12 -12.80 15.28
CA GLY A 338 -45.95 -13.36 16.36
C GLY A 338 -45.17 -14.25 17.35
N LEU A 339 -43.83 -14.31 17.26
CA LEU A 339 -42.98 -15.21 18.02
C LEU A 339 -42.46 -14.58 19.31
N ASP A 340 -42.29 -15.39 20.36
CA ASP A 340 -41.70 -14.95 21.62
C ASP A 340 -40.18 -15.19 21.62
N PHE A 341 -39.44 -14.15 21.99
CA PHE A 341 -37.99 -14.19 22.16
C PHE A 341 -37.62 -14.03 23.63
N ASP A 342 -36.68 -14.85 24.10
CA ASP A 342 -36.03 -14.74 25.39
C ASP A 342 -34.68 -14.02 25.22
N ARG A 343 -34.51 -12.85 25.83
CA ARG A 343 -33.22 -12.13 25.84
C ARG A 343 -32.27 -12.67 26.92
N GLN A 344 -30.98 -12.78 26.61
CA GLN A 344 -29.88 -13.21 27.50
C GLN A 344 -30.18 -14.57 28.17
N LYS A 345 -30.58 -15.55 27.36
CA LYS A 345 -31.05 -16.88 27.80
C LYS A 345 -29.85 -17.76 28.16
N ILE A 346 -29.96 -18.51 29.26
CA ILE A 346 -28.93 -19.47 29.65
C ILE A 346 -29.26 -20.82 29.00
N ILE A 347 -28.32 -21.36 28.23
CA ILE A 347 -28.38 -22.68 27.59
C ILE A 347 -27.05 -23.38 27.88
N GLY A 348 -27.10 -24.48 28.61
CA GLY A 348 -25.93 -25.16 29.13
C GLY A 348 -25.07 -24.24 29.99
N ASN A 349 -23.81 -24.08 29.60
CA ASN A 349 -22.84 -23.19 30.23
C ASN A 349 -22.68 -21.83 29.52
N TYR A 350 -23.58 -21.51 28.59
CA TYR A 350 -23.55 -20.28 27.80
C TYR A 350 -24.74 -19.37 28.10
N ILE A 351 -24.54 -18.07 27.92
CA ILE A 351 -25.60 -17.06 27.94
C ILE A 351 -25.65 -16.49 26.53
N VAL A 352 -26.75 -16.74 25.83
CA VAL A 352 -26.96 -16.32 24.43
C VAL A 352 -27.81 -15.05 24.38
N ASP A 353 -27.54 -14.16 23.43
CA ASP A 353 -28.18 -12.84 23.38
C ASP A 353 -29.69 -12.91 23.19
N PHE A 354 -30.18 -13.72 22.24
CA PHE A 354 -31.61 -13.96 22.04
C PHE A 354 -31.90 -15.42 21.69
N TYR A 355 -33.02 -15.93 22.20
CA TYR A 355 -33.49 -17.28 21.89
C TYR A 355 -34.99 -17.27 21.56
N CYS A 356 -35.35 -17.73 20.37
CA CYS A 356 -36.73 -17.96 19.95
C CYS A 356 -37.05 -19.44 20.04
N ALA A 357 -37.82 -19.79 21.06
CA ALA A 357 -38.05 -21.19 21.40
C ALA A 357 -38.98 -21.88 20.37
N ASN A 358 -39.87 -21.12 19.70
CA ASN A 358 -40.85 -21.65 18.75
C ASN A 358 -40.23 -22.25 17.48
N VAL A 359 -39.08 -21.71 17.05
CA VAL A 359 -38.31 -22.22 15.90
C VAL A 359 -36.93 -22.71 16.29
N GLN A 360 -36.66 -22.85 17.59
CA GLN A 360 -35.41 -23.39 18.12
C GLN A 360 -34.18 -22.62 17.61
N THR A 361 -34.29 -21.29 17.53
CA THR A 361 -33.25 -20.43 16.95
C THR A 361 -32.62 -19.53 18.00
N VAL A 362 -31.29 -19.47 18.03
CA VAL A 362 -30.48 -18.54 18.80
C VAL A 362 -30.00 -17.43 17.87
N ILE A 363 -30.05 -16.18 18.33
CA ILE A 363 -29.48 -15.03 17.62
C ILE A 363 -28.45 -14.39 18.54
N GLU A 364 -27.21 -14.26 18.06
CA GLU A 364 -26.10 -13.59 18.73
C GLU A 364 -25.78 -12.29 17.97
N ILE A 365 -25.54 -11.19 18.70
CA ILE A 365 -25.19 -9.91 18.11
C ILE A 365 -23.71 -9.65 18.33
N ASP A 366 -22.93 -9.87 17.28
CA ASP A 366 -21.48 -9.86 17.35
C ASP A 366 -20.89 -8.46 17.18
N GLY A 367 -20.35 -7.91 18.26
CA GLY A 367 -19.43 -6.76 18.20
C GLY A 367 -18.18 -7.12 17.41
N SER A 368 -17.58 -6.15 16.70
CA SER A 368 -16.24 -6.29 16.12
C SER A 368 -15.25 -6.67 17.23
N SER A 369 -14.89 -7.95 17.28
CA SER A 369 -14.14 -8.52 18.40
C SER A 369 -13.12 -9.57 17.94
N HIS A 370 -12.00 -9.61 18.67
CA HIS A 370 -10.75 -10.30 18.32
C HIS A 370 -10.83 -11.84 18.41
N ASP A 371 -9.94 -12.52 17.66
CA ASP A 371 -9.85 -13.98 17.43
C ASP A 371 -9.92 -14.93 18.64
N ASP A 372 -9.56 -14.54 19.87
CA ASP A 372 -9.67 -15.45 21.04
C ASP A 372 -11.13 -15.79 21.39
N LYS A 373 -12.07 -14.97 20.91
CA LYS A 373 -13.50 -15.22 21.03
C LYS A 373 -14.01 -16.22 20.00
N GLN A 374 -13.40 -16.31 18.81
CA GLN A 374 -13.90 -17.15 17.71
C GLN A 374 -13.82 -18.64 18.01
N GLU A 375 -12.81 -19.12 18.74
CA GLU A 375 -12.73 -20.53 19.13
C GLU A 375 -13.74 -20.87 20.24
N TYR A 376 -13.96 -19.95 21.17
CA TYR A 376 -15.00 -20.07 22.20
C TYR A 376 -16.40 -19.99 21.59
N ASP A 377 -16.61 -19.10 20.63
CA ASP A 377 -17.87 -18.89 19.92
C ASP A 377 -18.15 -20.07 18.99
N ALA A 378 -17.16 -20.62 18.27
CA ALA A 378 -17.33 -21.84 17.48
C ALA A 378 -17.62 -23.09 18.35
N LYS A 379 -16.98 -23.21 19.52
CA LYS A 379 -17.29 -24.28 20.50
C LYS A 379 -18.68 -24.12 21.09
N ARG A 380 -19.08 -22.88 21.37
CA ARG A 380 -20.43 -22.52 21.80
C ARG A 380 -21.44 -22.88 20.73
N ASP A 381 -21.21 -22.51 19.48
CA ASP A 381 -22.14 -22.72 18.38
C ASP A 381 -22.29 -24.21 18.09
N ALA A 382 -21.19 -24.96 17.98
CA ALA A 382 -21.23 -26.41 17.82
C ALA A 382 -21.97 -27.12 18.98
N TYR A 383 -21.84 -26.61 20.21
CA TYR A 383 -22.60 -27.10 21.35
C TYR A 383 -24.10 -26.80 21.23
N LEU A 384 -24.48 -25.59 20.84
CA LEU A 384 -25.87 -25.17 20.68
C LEU A 384 -26.55 -25.90 19.51
N GLU A 385 -25.85 -26.04 18.38
CA GLU A 385 -26.29 -26.80 17.22
C GLU A 385 -26.41 -28.29 17.53
N GLY A 386 -25.49 -28.84 18.34
CA GLY A 386 -25.58 -30.20 18.86
C GLY A 386 -26.83 -30.47 19.71
N LEU A 387 -27.48 -29.43 20.24
CA LEU A 387 -28.77 -29.52 20.93
C LEU A 387 -29.98 -29.40 19.98
N GLY A 388 -29.74 -29.31 18.67
CA GLY A 388 -30.76 -29.13 17.64
C GLY A 388 -31.21 -27.68 17.45
N LEU A 389 -30.41 -26.71 17.88
CA LEU A 389 -30.72 -25.29 17.71
C LEU A 389 -30.06 -24.71 16.46
N THR A 390 -30.73 -23.78 15.78
CA THR A 390 -30.09 -22.99 14.72
C THR A 390 -29.45 -21.74 15.33
N VAL A 391 -28.17 -21.47 15.04
CA VAL A 391 -27.48 -20.27 15.55
C VAL A 391 -27.29 -19.27 14.41
N ILE A 392 -27.70 -18.02 14.63
CA ILE A 392 -27.58 -16.93 13.66
C ILE A 392 -26.75 -15.81 14.27
N HIS A 393 -25.69 -15.41 13.57
CA HIS A 393 -24.84 -14.29 13.96
C HIS A 393 -25.19 -13.05 13.14
N ILE A 394 -25.39 -11.92 13.83
CA ILE A 394 -25.67 -10.63 13.20
C ILE A 394 -24.61 -9.66 13.67
N LEU A 395 -23.94 -8.98 12.73
CA LEU A 395 -22.93 -8.00 13.08
C LEU A 395 -23.56 -6.81 13.82
N ASP A 396 -22.92 -6.38 14.90
CA ASP A 396 -23.28 -5.22 15.71
C ASP A 396 -23.39 -3.94 14.86
N ALA A 397 -22.51 -3.81 13.86
CA ALA A 397 -22.54 -2.71 12.91
C ALA A 397 -23.81 -2.71 12.05
N ASP A 398 -24.32 -3.88 11.65
CA ASP A 398 -25.53 -4.01 10.83
C ASP A 398 -26.78 -3.70 11.66
N VAL A 399 -26.82 -4.11 12.93
CA VAL A 399 -27.93 -3.76 13.84
C VAL A 399 -27.98 -2.25 14.11
N LYS A 400 -26.82 -1.58 14.20
CA LYS A 400 -26.74 -0.13 14.43
C LYS A 400 -27.05 0.70 13.19
N ASN A 401 -26.55 0.28 12.02
CA ASN A 401 -26.55 1.10 10.81
C ASN A 401 -27.58 0.65 9.76
N ASN A 402 -28.10 -0.57 9.86
CA ASN A 402 -29.02 -1.16 8.89
C ASN A 402 -30.06 -2.10 9.54
N LEU A 403 -30.70 -1.64 10.62
CA LEU A 403 -31.64 -2.46 11.39
C LEU A 403 -32.82 -2.98 10.54
N GLU A 404 -33.38 -2.16 9.65
CA GLU A 404 -34.47 -2.58 8.77
C GLU A 404 -34.04 -3.67 7.79
N GLY A 405 -32.82 -3.58 7.24
CA GLY A 405 -32.24 -4.62 6.40
C GLY A 405 -32.05 -5.94 7.14
N VAL A 406 -31.57 -5.88 8.39
CA VAL A 406 -31.43 -7.06 9.27
C VAL A 406 -32.78 -7.73 9.51
N ILE A 407 -33.82 -6.96 9.85
CA ILE A 407 -35.17 -7.53 10.09
C ILE A 407 -35.76 -8.11 8.82
N SER A 408 -35.61 -7.43 7.68
CA SER A 408 -36.07 -7.92 6.37
C SER A 408 -35.36 -9.22 5.95
N TRP A 409 -34.07 -9.32 6.22
CA TRP A 409 -33.30 -10.54 5.98
C TRP A 409 -33.75 -11.68 6.90
N LEU A 410 -33.96 -11.43 8.19
CA LEU A 410 -34.47 -12.43 9.13
C LEU A 410 -35.86 -12.94 8.75
N HIS A 411 -36.73 -12.10 8.17
CA HIS A 411 -38.03 -12.53 7.65
C HIS A 411 -37.92 -13.58 6.52
N GLN A 412 -36.81 -13.58 5.79
CA GLN A 412 -36.56 -14.46 4.66
C GLN A 412 -35.58 -15.60 5.03
N HIS A 413 -35.09 -15.63 6.26
CA HIS A 413 -34.16 -16.64 6.72
C HIS A 413 -34.86 -17.97 6.93
N GLU A 414 -34.23 -19.07 6.50
CA GLU A 414 -34.80 -20.42 6.50
C GLU A 414 -35.39 -20.85 7.86
N ALA A 415 -34.75 -20.44 8.95
CA ALA A 415 -35.20 -20.67 10.33
C ALA A 415 -36.59 -20.06 10.66
N PHE A 416 -37.02 -19.02 9.93
CA PHE A 416 -38.27 -18.31 10.17
C PHE A 416 -39.28 -18.41 8.99
N VAL A 417 -38.85 -18.90 7.84
CA VAL A 417 -39.69 -19.07 6.63
C VAL A 417 -40.68 -20.22 6.77
N LEU A 418 -40.39 -21.24 7.58
CA LEU A 418 -41.22 -22.45 7.74
C LEU A 418 -42.54 -22.25 8.54
N ILE A 419 -42.83 -21.04 9.02
CA ILE A 419 -44.00 -20.77 9.87
C ILE A 419 -45.23 -20.34 9.06
N ASN A 420 -45.07 -20.04 7.75
CA ASN A 420 -46.13 -19.46 6.92
C ASN A 420 -46.62 -20.36 5.77
N SER A 421 -46.65 -21.68 5.92
CA SER A 421 -47.37 -22.53 4.95
C SER A 421 -48.11 -23.69 5.61
N PRO A 422 -49.38 -23.95 5.23
CA PRO A 422 -50.15 -25.10 5.72
C PRO A 422 -49.59 -26.42 5.14
N PRO A 423 -49.95 -27.60 5.69
CA PRO A 423 -49.34 -28.87 5.31
C PRO A 423 -49.57 -29.21 3.84
N LEU A 424 -48.54 -29.76 3.20
CA LEU A 424 -48.45 -30.05 1.77
C LEU A 424 -49.46 -31.11 1.29
N GLU A 425 -50.21 -30.79 0.24
CA GLU A 425 -50.84 -31.75 -0.68
C GLU A 425 -50.50 -31.39 -2.15
N GLY A 426 -50.10 -32.41 -2.93
CA GLY A 426 -50.36 -32.50 -4.37
C GLY A 426 -49.40 -31.82 -5.37
N CYS A 427 -48.64 -32.64 -6.11
CA CYS A 427 -48.20 -32.37 -7.50
C CYS A 427 -49.43 -32.14 -8.43
N PRO A 428 -49.34 -31.68 -9.71
CA PRO A 428 -48.27 -31.02 -10.48
C PRO A 428 -48.78 -29.85 -11.40
N LYS A 429 -47.86 -29.32 -12.24
CA LYS A 429 -48.01 -28.74 -13.60
C LYS A 429 -47.91 -27.22 -13.79
N GLY A 430 -46.83 -26.85 -14.50
CA GLY A 430 -46.91 -26.09 -15.76
C GLY A 430 -46.81 -24.57 -15.66
N GLY A 431 -45.91 -23.98 -16.47
CA GLY A 431 -45.98 -22.56 -16.81
C GLY A 431 -44.63 -21.89 -16.98
N VAL A 432 -44.13 -21.89 -18.21
CA VAL A 432 -43.12 -20.95 -18.71
C VAL A 432 -43.64 -19.52 -18.58
N VAL A 433 -42.77 -18.50 -18.38
CA VAL A 433 -42.74 -17.22 -19.15
C VAL A 433 -41.80 -16.16 -18.52
N SER A 434 -40.80 -15.79 -19.34
CA SER A 434 -40.13 -14.49 -19.60
C SER A 434 -39.59 -13.56 -18.51
N SER A 435 -38.33 -13.16 -18.73
CA SER A 435 -37.69 -11.92 -18.26
C SER A 435 -38.41 -10.64 -18.76
N PRO A 436 -38.15 -9.48 -18.13
CA PRO A 436 -37.42 -8.47 -18.87
C PRO A 436 -36.31 -7.73 -18.10
N LYS A 437 -35.43 -7.20 -18.95
CA LYS A 437 -34.23 -6.37 -18.80
C LYS A 437 -34.37 -5.12 -17.92
N GLY A 438 -33.22 -4.69 -17.38
CA GLY A 438 -32.71 -3.33 -17.63
C GLY A 438 -32.28 -2.54 -16.40
N GLY A 439 -31.03 -2.06 -16.40
CA GLY A 439 -30.61 -0.91 -15.58
C GLY A 439 -29.21 -1.01 -14.98
N VAL A 440 -28.20 -0.61 -15.75
CA VAL A 440 -26.82 -0.37 -15.30
C VAL A 440 -26.72 1.00 -14.64
N VAL A 441 -26.10 1.11 -13.46
CA VAL A 441 -25.19 2.21 -13.10
C VAL A 441 -24.13 1.69 -12.14
N GLU A 442 -22.86 1.81 -12.55
CA GLU A 442 -21.66 1.49 -11.77
C GLU A 442 -21.44 2.48 -10.63
N HIS A 443 -21.13 1.97 -9.44
CA HIS A 443 -20.30 2.67 -8.45
C HIS A 443 -19.10 1.77 -8.10
N ILE A 444 -17.92 2.26 -8.46
CA ILE A 444 -16.62 1.65 -8.18
C ILE A 444 -16.30 1.93 -6.71
N GLU A 445 -16.67 1.02 -5.81
CA GLU A 445 -16.10 0.95 -4.46
C GLU A 445 -14.80 0.14 -4.49
N LYS A 446 -13.72 0.76 -4.04
CA LYS A 446 -12.42 0.12 -3.83
C LYS A 446 -12.53 -0.84 -2.64
N ASN A 447 -12.91 -2.08 -2.93
CA ASN A 447 -12.78 -3.20 -2.00
C ASN A 447 -11.32 -3.38 -1.58
N HIS A 448 -11.02 -3.21 -0.30
CA HIS A 448 -9.90 -3.89 0.35
C HIS A 448 -10.45 -5.22 0.90
N PRO A 449 -10.36 -6.34 0.16
CA PRO A 449 -10.70 -7.64 0.73
C PRO A 449 -9.72 -7.95 1.87
N ASP A 450 -10.23 -8.52 2.97
CA ASP A 450 -9.42 -9.04 4.07
C ASP A 450 -8.24 -9.84 3.49
N ARG A 451 -7.04 -9.43 3.87
CA ARG A 451 -5.81 -9.82 3.18
C ARG A 451 -5.42 -11.24 3.53
N PHE A 452 -6.12 -11.92 4.43
CA PHE A 452 -5.94 -13.33 4.75
C PHE A 452 -7.31 -13.88 5.19
N ALA A 453 -8.02 -14.58 4.31
CA ALA A 453 -9.24 -15.28 4.72
C ALA A 453 -8.86 -16.44 5.66
N PRO A 454 -9.28 -16.43 6.93
CA PRO A 454 -8.88 -17.47 7.88
C PRO A 454 -9.55 -18.80 7.51
N THR A 455 -8.79 -19.90 7.54
CA THR A 455 -9.34 -21.26 7.54
C THR A 455 -9.32 -21.81 8.97
N PRO A 456 -10.45 -22.30 9.51
CA PRO A 456 -10.57 -22.71 10.90
C PRO A 456 -9.56 -23.82 11.27
N PRO A 457 -9.08 -23.88 12.53
CA PRO A 457 -8.32 -25.02 13.03
C PRO A 457 -9.23 -26.24 13.20
N GLU A 458 -8.90 -27.35 12.53
CA GLU A 458 -9.40 -28.68 12.90
C GLU A 458 -8.78 -29.05 14.26
N GLU A 459 -9.61 -29.43 15.25
CA GLU A 459 -9.13 -30.00 16.52
C GLU A 459 -8.53 -31.39 16.29
N GLY A 460 -7.42 -31.70 16.99
CA GLY A 460 -7.15 -33.09 17.38
C GLY A 460 -5.74 -33.64 17.24
N ASN A 461 -4.72 -32.87 16.83
CA ASN A 461 -3.34 -33.37 16.92
C ASN A 461 -2.34 -32.22 17.11
N TRP A 462 -1.79 -32.09 18.32
CA TRP A 462 -0.66 -31.21 18.57
C TRP A 462 0.56 -31.81 17.86
N GLU A 463 0.87 -31.29 16.67
CA GLU A 463 2.03 -31.68 15.90
C GLU A 463 3.09 -30.58 16.03
N SER A 464 4.24 -30.90 16.64
CA SER A 464 5.41 -30.03 16.66
C SER A 464 5.95 -29.78 15.26
N ALA A 465 6.76 -28.74 15.05
CA ALA A 465 7.31 -28.46 13.72
C ALA A 465 8.21 -29.61 13.20
N ASN A 466 8.86 -30.35 14.11
CA ASN A 466 9.65 -31.53 13.78
C ASN A 466 8.77 -32.68 13.30
N GLU A 467 7.68 -32.97 14.00
CA GLU A 467 6.72 -34.00 13.61
C GLU A 467 6.04 -33.64 12.28
N LEU A 468 5.67 -32.37 12.10
CA LEU A 468 5.12 -31.83 10.84
C LEU A 468 6.08 -32.06 9.68
N LEU A 469 7.35 -31.70 9.87
CA LEU A 469 8.37 -31.90 8.84
C LEU A 469 8.58 -33.39 8.55
N ALA A 470 8.64 -34.24 9.58
CA ALA A 470 8.80 -35.68 9.43
C ALA A 470 7.61 -36.31 8.68
N ARG A 471 6.38 -35.94 9.03
CA ARG A 471 5.16 -36.38 8.35
C ARG A 471 5.15 -35.99 6.88
N ILE A 472 5.47 -34.74 6.56
CA ILE A 472 5.55 -34.27 5.16
C ILE A 472 6.61 -35.06 4.38
N GLN A 473 7.75 -35.37 5.00
CA GLN A 473 8.80 -36.18 4.36
C GLN A 473 8.35 -37.62 4.12
N ALA A 474 7.68 -38.24 5.08
CA ALA A 474 7.12 -39.59 4.95
C ALA A 474 6.06 -39.65 3.84
N GLU A 475 5.13 -38.69 3.81
CA GLU A 475 4.12 -38.57 2.76
C GLU A 475 4.79 -38.42 1.38
N LYS A 476 5.81 -37.57 1.27
CA LYS A 476 6.56 -37.37 0.03
C LYS A 476 7.28 -38.65 -0.42
N ALA A 477 7.88 -39.39 0.51
CA ALA A 477 8.52 -40.67 0.22
C ALA A 477 7.49 -41.70 -0.31
N GLN A 478 6.30 -41.75 0.30
CA GLN A 478 5.21 -42.60 -0.15
C GLN A 478 4.72 -42.20 -1.55
N LEU A 479 4.54 -40.91 -1.84
CA LEU A 479 4.14 -40.44 -3.18
C LEU A 479 5.19 -40.74 -4.26
N ILE A 480 6.48 -40.79 -3.91
CA ILE A 480 7.56 -41.23 -4.81
C ILE A 480 7.45 -42.73 -5.05
N LYS A 481 7.21 -43.53 -3.99
CA LYS A 481 7.01 -44.98 -4.08
C LYS A 481 5.80 -45.33 -4.97
N ASP A 482 4.73 -44.55 -4.83
CA ASP A 482 3.49 -44.68 -5.63
C ASP A 482 3.63 -44.12 -7.06
N LYS A 483 4.80 -43.61 -7.45
CA LYS A 483 5.08 -42.97 -8.75
C LYS A 483 4.20 -41.75 -9.08
N LYS A 484 3.50 -41.19 -8.10
CA LYS A 484 2.69 -39.96 -8.23
C LYS A 484 3.56 -38.71 -8.38
N ILE A 485 4.78 -38.75 -7.84
CA ILE A 485 5.79 -37.71 -8.04
C ILE A 485 7.16 -38.32 -8.38
N LYS A 486 7.95 -37.62 -9.19
CA LYS A 486 9.31 -38.06 -9.56
C LYS A 486 10.26 -37.96 -8.37
N LYS A 487 11.18 -38.93 -8.25
CA LYS A 487 12.29 -38.88 -7.28
C LYS A 487 13.12 -37.63 -7.52
N GLN A 488 13.28 -36.81 -6.49
CA GLN A 488 14.03 -35.56 -6.57
C GLN A 488 15.46 -35.77 -6.07
N LYS A 489 16.41 -34.99 -6.59
CA LYS A 489 17.77 -34.93 -6.02
C LYS A 489 17.68 -34.47 -4.54
N PRO A 490 18.50 -35.05 -3.65
CA PRO A 490 18.57 -34.60 -2.27
C PRO A 490 18.96 -33.11 -2.22
N LEU A 491 18.36 -32.40 -1.27
CA LEU A 491 18.65 -30.99 -1.02
C LEU A 491 19.91 -30.88 -0.15
N PRO A 492 20.72 -29.82 -0.30
CA PRO A 492 21.88 -29.63 0.56
C PRO A 492 21.45 -29.49 2.02
N PRO A 493 22.24 -30.03 2.97
CA PRO A 493 22.01 -29.77 4.40
C PRO A 493 22.08 -28.26 4.67
N ILE A 494 21.49 -27.83 5.79
CA ILE A 494 21.54 -26.43 6.23
C ILE A 494 22.75 -26.30 7.14
N SER A 495 23.72 -25.46 6.78
CA SER A 495 24.89 -25.19 7.64
C SER A 495 24.59 -24.15 8.72
N GLU A 496 25.45 -24.01 9.73
CA GLU A 496 25.25 -23.00 10.79
C GLU A 496 25.37 -21.57 10.24
N GLU A 497 26.22 -21.33 9.24
CA GLU A 497 26.41 -20.02 8.62
C GLU A 497 25.20 -19.55 7.83
N GLU A 498 24.35 -20.48 7.38
CA GLU A 498 23.11 -20.16 6.69
C GLU A 498 22.02 -19.70 7.66
N LYS A 499 22.08 -20.04 8.96
CA LYS A 499 21.02 -19.74 9.93
C LYS A 499 21.09 -18.27 10.36
N PRO A 500 20.12 -17.43 9.98
CA PRO A 500 20.19 -15.99 10.21
C PRO A 500 19.92 -15.59 11.67
N PHE A 501 19.26 -16.44 12.45
CA PHE A 501 18.89 -16.18 13.84
C PHE A 501 18.66 -17.49 14.61
N LYS A 502 18.64 -17.40 15.95
CA LYS A 502 18.28 -18.52 16.83
C LYS A 502 16.77 -18.74 16.76
N LEU A 503 16.36 -19.96 16.41
CA LEU A 503 14.94 -20.30 16.35
C LEU A 503 14.28 -20.26 17.73
N PRO A 504 12.99 -19.94 17.78
CA PRO A 504 12.20 -20.18 18.96
C PRO A 504 11.97 -21.66 19.23
N ASP A 505 11.68 -22.01 20.49
CA ASP A 505 11.39 -23.39 20.88
C ASP A 505 10.17 -23.92 20.13
N GLY A 506 10.27 -25.16 19.66
CA GLY A 506 9.23 -25.83 18.86
C GLY A 506 9.31 -25.59 17.35
N TRP A 507 10.21 -24.72 16.86
CA TRP A 507 10.42 -24.47 15.43
C TRP A 507 11.58 -25.31 14.87
N VAL A 508 11.58 -25.52 13.56
CA VAL A 508 12.68 -26.22 12.86
C VAL A 508 13.09 -25.50 11.58
N TRP A 509 14.39 -25.51 11.26
CA TRP A 509 14.88 -25.06 9.98
C TRP A 509 14.63 -26.12 8.90
N CYS A 510 14.04 -25.72 7.78
CA CYS A 510 13.94 -26.57 6.59
C CYS A 510 14.21 -25.80 5.30
N ARG A 511 14.50 -26.51 4.22
CA ARG A 511 14.49 -25.95 2.86
C ARG A 511 13.05 -25.94 2.35
N LEU A 512 12.64 -24.90 1.62
CA LEU A 512 11.28 -24.83 1.04
C LEU A 512 10.92 -26.08 0.22
N GLY A 513 11.88 -26.63 -0.54
CA GLY A 513 11.66 -27.88 -1.29
C GLY A 513 11.40 -29.14 -0.47
N GLN A 514 11.60 -29.12 0.86
CA GLN A 514 11.20 -30.20 1.76
C GLN A 514 9.69 -30.14 2.05
N ILE A 515 9.12 -28.94 2.13
CA ILE A 515 7.71 -28.70 2.48
C ILE A 515 6.82 -28.34 1.29
N SER A 516 7.40 -28.22 0.08
CA SER A 516 6.67 -27.86 -1.13
C SER A 516 7.17 -28.59 -2.38
N ASP A 517 6.42 -28.46 -3.48
CA ASP A 517 6.87 -28.74 -4.84
C ASP A 517 6.96 -27.43 -5.64
N VAL A 518 8.19 -27.03 -5.98
CA VAL A 518 8.45 -25.81 -6.74
C VAL A 518 8.44 -26.13 -8.23
N LYS A 519 7.55 -25.49 -8.98
CA LYS A 519 7.43 -25.61 -10.45
C LYS A 519 7.69 -24.28 -11.12
N VAL A 520 8.44 -24.29 -12.22
CA VAL A 520 8.56 -23.13 -13.10
C VAL A 520 7.49 -23.28 -14.19
N GLY A 521 6.81 -22.18 -14.51
CA GLY A 521 5.78 -22.19 -15.54
C GLY A 521 6.34 -22.29 -16.97
N ALA A 522 5.44 -22.17 -17.94
CA ALA A 522 5.78 -22.16 -19.35
C ALA A 522 4.78 -21.31 -20.15
N THR A 523 5.25 -20.74 -21.25
CA THR A 523 4.40 -20.03 -22.21
C THR A 523 4.18 -20.95 -23.41
N PRO A 524 2.93 -21.39 -23.67
CA PRO A 524 2.59 -22.08 -24.92
C PRO A 524 2.95 -21.23 -26.13
N ALA A 525 3.14 -21.83 -27.31
CA ALA A 525 3.45 -21.10 -28.53
C ALA A 525 2.40 -20.01 -28.78
N ARG A 526 2.84 -18.75 -28.91
CA ARG A 526 1.95 -17.60 -29.09
C ARG A 526 1.37 -17.57 -30.51
N GLU A 527 2.08 -18.18 -31.44
CA GLU A 527 1.75 -18.31 -32.85
C GLU A 527 0.66 -19.35 -33.11
N ASN A 528 0.32 -20.19 -32.13
CA ASN A 528 -0.78 -21.15 -32.22
C ASN A 528 -2.02 -20.62 -31.45
N PRO A 529 -3.00 -20.00 -32.13
CA PRO A 529 -4.17 -19.43 -31.46
C PRO A 529 -5.04 -20.46 -30.74
N GLU A 530 -4.99 -21.74 -31.16
CA GLU A 530 -5.79 -22.81 -30.54
C GLU A 530 -5.41 -23.11 -29.09
N TYR A 531 -4.26 -22.61 -28.63
CA TYR A 531 -3.81 -22.75 -27.25
C TYR A 531 -4.39 -21.70 -26.31
N TRP A 532 -4.93 -20.61 -26.83
CA TRP A 532 -5.30 -19.41 -26.09
C TRP A 532 -6.81 -19.17 -26.09
N ASN A 533 -7.29 -18.27 -25.22
CA ASN A 533 -8.69 -17.86 -25.11
C ASN A 533 -9.65 -19.02 -24.75
N GLY A 534 -9.17 -19.98 -23.96
CA GLY A 534 -10.00 -21.04 -23.38
C GLY A 534 -10.55 -20.68 -22.00
N THR A 535 -10.80 -21.69 -21.18
CA THR A 535 -11.38 -21.55 -19.83
C THR A 535 -10.34 -21.70 -18.71
N LEU A 536 -9.11 -22.13 -19.01
CA LEU A 536 -8.08 -22.39 -18.00
C LEU A 536 -7.24 -21.14 -17.75
N ASN A 537 -7.13 -20.68 -16.51
CA ASN A 537 -6.42 -19.43 -16.20
C ASN A 537 -4.91 -19.53 -16.47
N TRP A 538 -4.31 -18.42 -16.95
CA TRP A 538 -2.87 -18.33 -17.17
C TRP A 538 -2.30 -17.01 -16.67
N VAL A 539 -1.44 -17.10 -15.66
CA VAL A 539 -0.85 -15.95 -14.97
C VAL A 539 0.48 -15.57 -15.61
N SER A 540 0.57 -14.32 -16.06
CA SER A 540 1.83 -13.71 -16.46
C SER A 540 2.62 -13.22 -15.25
N SER A 541 3.95 -13.09 -15.37
CA SER A 541 4.78 -12.51 -14.32
C SER A 541 4.41 -11.07 -13.96
N GLY A 542 3.73 -10.33 -14.84
CA GLY A 542 3.24 -8.97 -14.57
C GLY A 542 2.01 -8.92 -13.66
N GLU A 543 1.30 -10.03 -13.48
CA GLU A 543 0.13 -10.14 -12.58
C GLU A 543 0.54 -10.56 -11.15
N VAL A 544 1.78 -11.00 -10.96
CA VAL A 544 2.35 -11.35 -9.65
C VAL A 544 2.90 -10.09 -8.99
N ALA A 545 2.06 -9.41 -8.20
CA ALA A 545 2.30 -8.05 -7.73
C ALA A 545 2.02 -7.83 -6.24
N ASN A 546 2.43 -8.78 -5.38
CA ASN A 546 2.16 -8.78 -3.93
C ASN A 546 0.65 -8.75 -3.62
N ASN A 547 -0.09 -9.67 -4.23
CA ASN A 547 -1.55 -9.69 -4.25
C ASN A 547 -2.13 -11.13 -4.20
N TYR A 548 -3.45 -11.21 -4.07
CA TYR A 548 -4.21 -12.41 -4.42
C TYR A 548 -4.63 -12.35 -5.88
N ILE A 549 -4.59 -13.50 -6.55
CA ILE A 549 -5.02 -13.64 -7.94
C ILE A 549 -6.34 -14.42 -7.94
N PHE A 550 -7.42 -13.73 -8.33
CA PHE A 550 -8.77 -14.29 -8.45
C PHE A 550 -9.18 -14.51 -9.91
N THR A 551 -8.55 -13.79 -10.84
CA THR A 551 -8.78 -13.86 -12.28
C THR A 551 -7.47 -13.62 -13.01
N THR A 552 -7.40 -13.98 -14.29
CA THR A 552 -6.23 -13.73 -15.14
C THR A 552 -6.62 -12.97 -16.39
N LYS A 553 -5.67 -12.19 -16.92
CA LYS A 553 -5.86 -11.45 -18.18
C LYS A 553 -5.95 -12.37 -19.40
N GLU A 554 -5.23 -13.48 -19.35
CA GLU A 554 -5.17 -14.45 -20.43
C GLU A 554 -5.58 -15.83 -19.92
N THR A 555 -6.12 -16.64 -20.82
CA THR A 555 -6.52 -18.02 -20.55
C THR A 555 -6.00 -18.95 -21.62
N LEU A 556 -5.86 -20.22 -21.27
CA LEU A 556 -5.49 -21.32 -22.14
C LEU A 556 -6.68 -22.24 -22.39
N THR A 557 -6.64 -22.92 -23.53
CA THR A 557 -7.48 -24.08 -23.80
C THR A 557 -6.90 -25.32 -23.15
N GLU A 558 -7.70 -26.39 -23.04
CA GLU A 558 -7.20 -27.70 -22.62
C GLU A 558 -6.06 -28.19 -23.52
N LYS A 559 -6.18 -27.96 -24.83
CA LYS A 559 -5.15 -28.26 -25.82
C LYS A 559 -3.85 -27.52 -25.50
N GLY A 560 -3.94 -26.23 -25.17
CA GLY A 560 -2.79 -25.40 -24.78
C GLY A 560 -2.04 -25.90 -23.53
N VAL A 561 -2.72 -26.57 -22.60
CA VAL A 561 -2.09 -27.16 -21.41
C VAL A 561 -1.55 -28.58 -21.69
N ASN A 562 -2.28 -29.38 -22.47
CA ASN A 562 -1.95 -30.77 -22.73
C ASN A 562 -0.80 -30.93 -23.75
N GLU A 563 -0.75 -30.07 -24.76
CA GLU A 563 0.26 -30.10 -25.82
C GLU A 563 1.47 -29.20 -25.55
N SER A 564 1.50 -28.50 -24.41
CA SER A 564 2.64 -27.67 -24.02
C SER A 564 3.26 -28.07 -22.69
N SER A 565 4.33 -27.38 -22.33
CA SER A 565 4.97 -27.52 -21.01
C SER A 565 4.21 -26.79 -19.90
N ALA A 566 3.12 -26.06 -20.21
CA ALA A 566 2.31 -25.40 -19.20
C ALA A 566 1.66 -26.45 -18.28
N LYS A 567 1.58 -26.12 -16.99
CA LYS A 567 0.97 -26.98 -15.97
C LYS A 567 0.12 -26.12 -15.04
N ILE A 568 -1.10 -26.58 -14.78
CA ILE A 568 -1.99 -25.96 -13.80
C ILE A 568 -1.38 -26.11 -12.41
N ASN A 569 -1.31 -25.00 -11.69
CA ASN A 569 -1.01 -24.94 -10.27
C ASN A 569 -2.33 -24.81 -9.51
N PRO A 570 -2.51 -25.56 -8.42
CA PRO A 570 -3.74 -25.49 -7.64
C PRO A 570 -3.84 -24.17 -6.88
N LYS A 571 -5.08 -23.77 -6.58
CA LYS A 571 -5.42 -22.76 -5.56
C LYS A 571 -4.62 -22.99 -4.27
N GLY A 572 -4.16 -21.91 -3.66
CA GLY A 572 -3.26 -21.89 -2.50
C GLY A 572 -1.77 -21.97 -2.87
N SER A 573 -1.41 -22.13 -4.14
CA SER A 573 0.01 -22.03 -4.52
C SER A 573 0.52 -20.60 -4.37
N VAL A 574 1.73 -20.45 -3.83
CA VAL A 574 2.42 -19.15 -3.74
C VAL A 574 3.30 -18.95 -4.96
N LEU A 575 3.06 -17.88 -5.71
CA LEU A 575 3.81 -17.51 -6.90
C LEU A 575 4.97 -16.56 -6.54
N VAL A 576 6.09 -16.72 -7.22
CA VAL A 576 7.26 -15.83 -7.13
C VAL A 576 7.69 -15.42 -8.52
N ALA A 577 7.69 -14.12 -8.80
CA ALA A 577 8.19 -13.55 -10.05
C ALA A 577 9.74 -13.58 -10.06
N MET A 578 10.31 -14.38 -10.94
CA MET A 578 11.75 -14.64 -11.02
C MET A 578 12.51 -13.62 -11.88
N ILE A 579 11.85 -13.08 -12.91
CA ILE A 579 12.44 -12.21 -13.93
C ILE A 579 11.56 -10.96 -14.10
N GLY A 580 12.19 -9.81 -14.35
CA GLY A 580 11.51 -8.55 -14.68
C GLY A 580 12.40 -7.33 -14.41
N GLN A 581 12.26 -6.27 -15.23
CA GLN A 581 12.84 -4.96 -14.95
C GLN A 581 11.96 -4.19 -13.93
N GLY A 582 12.50 -3.18 -13.25
CA GLY A 582 11.73 -2.42 -12.26
C GLY A 582 11.40 -3.24 -11.00
N LYS A 583 10.17 -3.14 -10.47
CA LYS A 583 9.75 -3.75 -9.19
C LYS A 583 9.31 -5.23 -9.28
N THR A 584 9.08 -5.77 -10.48
CA THR A 584 8.45 -7.10 -10.66
C THR A 584 9.29 -8.26 -10.09
N ARG A 585 10.61 -8.22 -10.25
CA ARG A 585 11.48 -9.28 -9.72
C ARG A 585 11.37 -9.37 -8.19
N GLY A 586 11.06 -10.57 -7.70
CA GLY A 586 10.89 -10.89 -6.29
C GLY A 586 9.49 -10.60 -5.73
N GLN A 587 8.56 -10.07 -6.54
CA GLN A 587 7.16 -9.97 -6.14
C GLN A 587 6.53 -11.36 -6.05
N THR A 588 5.50 -11.45 -5.22
CA THR A 588 4.82 -12.71 -4.91
C THR A 588 3.32 -12.59 -4.98
N ALA A 589 2.61 -13.71 -5.09
CA ALA A 589 1.14 -13.70 -5.05
C ALA A 589 0.61 -15.04 -4.54
N ILE A 590 -0.62 -15.05 -4.01
CA ILE A 590 -1.34 -16.29 -3.70
C ILE A 590 -2.39 -16.52 -4.78
N LEU A 591 -2.43 -17.74 -5.32
CA LEU A 591 -3.48 -18.16 -6.23
C LEU A 591 -4.77 -18.47 -5.48
N ASN A 592 -5.85 -17.73 -5.75
CA ASN A 592 -7.21 -18.05 -5.28
C ASN A 592 -8.04 -18.82 -6.31
N ILE A 593 -7.42 -19.15 -7.45
CA ILE A 593 -7.94 -19.93 -8.55
C ILE A 593 -6.87 -20.90 -9.05
N ASP A 594 -7.28 -21.99 -9.67
CA ASP A 594 -6.37 -22.87 -10.40
C ASP A 594 -5.86 -22.17 -11.65
N ALA A 595 -4.54 -22.12 -11.83
CA ALA A 595 -3.93 -21.41 -12.96
C ALA A 595 -2.57 -21.98 -13.39
N ALA A 596 -2.32 -21.99 -14.69
CA ALA A 596 -0.96 -22.11 -15.23
C ALA A 596 -0.21 -20.77 -15.10
N THR A 597 1.11 -20.80 -15.23
CA THR A 597 1.96 -19.60 -15.13
C THR A 597 2.97 -19.57 -16.27
N ASN A 598 3.49 -18.38 -16.60
CA ASN A 598 4.57 -18.24 -17.57
C ASN A 598 5.94 -18.74 -17.04
N GLN A 599 6.95 -18.78 -17.91
CA GLN A 599 8.31 -19.25 -17.59
C GLN A 599 9.08 -18.37 -16.61
N ASN A 600 8.60 -17.15 -16.37
CA ASN A 600 9.22 -16.18 -15.47
C ASN A 600 8.64 -16.25 -14.05
N VAL A 601 7.71 -17.17 -13.79
CA VAL A 601 7.09 -17.38 -12.48
C VAL A 601 7.41 -18.78 -11.98
N ALA A 602 7.81 -18.86 -10.72
CA ALA A 602 7.86 -20.10 -9.97
C ALA A 602 6.62 -20.20 -9.07
N ALA A 603 5.92 -21.32 -9.15
CA ALA A 603 4.84 -21.68 -8.26
C ALA A 603 5.34 -22.64 -7.16
N ILE A 604 5.11 -22.27 -5.92
CA ILE A 604 5.40 -23.06 -4.72
C ILE A 604 4.09 -23.76 -4.33
N ARG A 605 3.97 -25.03 -4.69
CA ARG A 605 2.79 -25.86 -4.37
C ARG A 605 2.98 -26.48 -3.00
N LEU A 606 2.16 -26.11 -2.03
CA LEU A 606 2.34 -26.45 -0.63
C LEU A 606 1.82 -27.84 -0.28
N ARG A 607 2.42 -28.46 0.74
CA ARG A 607 1.96 -29.74 1.30
C ARG A 607 1.00 -29.52 2.46
N LYS A 608 0.23 -30.55 2.82
CA LYS A 608 -0.76 -30.46 3.90
C LYS A 608 -0.08 -30.10 5.24
N GLY A 609 -0.59 -29.08 5.91
CA GLY A 609 -0.04 -28.55 7.17
C GLY A 609 0.87 -27.33 7.00
N ILE A 610 0.99 -26.78 5.78
CA ILE A 610 1.66 -25.51 5.51
C ILE A 610 0.63 -24.51 4.97
N THR A 611 0.53 -23.34 5.57
CA THR A 611 -0.37 -22.28 5.09
C THR A 611 0.27 -21.49 3.94
N SER A 612 -0.54 -20.98 3.01
CA SER A 612 -0.06 -20.16 1.89
C SER A 612 0.52 -18.83 2.39
N GLU A 613 -0.15 -18.33 3.41
CA GLU A 613 0.04 -17.03 4.03
C GLU A 613 1.38 -16.96 4.75
N ILE A 614 1.79 -17.99 5.49
CA ILE A 614 3.10 -17.96 6.18
C ILE A 614 4.26 -17.93 5.17
N ILE A 615 4.14 -18.64 4.06
CA ILE A 615 5.14 -18.63 2.98
C ILE A 615 5.13 -17.29 2.26
N TRP A 616 3.95 -16.72 2.04
CA TRP A 616 3.82 -15.40 1.43
C TRP A 616 4.41 -14.30 2.31
N LEU A 617 4.10 -14.28 3.62
CA LEU A 617 4.69 -13.37 4.62
C LEU A 617 6.21 -13.49 4.67
N PHE A 618 6.75 -14.71 4.58
CA PHE A 618 8.19 -14.94 4.47
C PHE A 618 8.81 -14.22 3.26
N PHE A 619 8.24 -14.37 2.06
CA PHE A 619 8.79 -13.68 0.89
C PHE A 619 8.59 -12.16 0.92
N LEU A 620 7.46 -11.68 1.47
CA LEU A 620 7.23 -10.25 1.69
C LEU A 620 8.30 -9.66 2.62
N SER A 621 8.60 -10.34 3.73
CA SER A 621 9.63 -9.91 4.68
C SER A 621 11.04 -9.88 4.08
N ARG A 622 11.30 -10.66 3.02
CA ARG A 622 12.63 -10.79 2.40
C ARG A 622 12.70 -10.22 1.00
N TYR A 623 11.77 -9.36 0.58
CA TYR A 623 11.70 -8.85 -0.79
C TYR A 623 13.06 -8.33 -1.31
N GLU A 624 13.74 -7.48 -0.54
CA GLU A 624 15.04 -6.93 -0.95
C GLU A 624 16.13 -8.01 -1.05
N VAL A 625 16.13 -9.01 -0.17
CA VAL A 625 17.12 -10.11 -0.21
C VAL A 625 16.85 -11.03 -1.40
N THR A 626 15.59 -11.39 -1.62
CA THR A 626 15.13 -12.18 -2.77
C THR A 626 15.48 -11.48 -4.08
N ARG A 627 15.35 -10.14 -4.10
CA ARG A 627 15.69 -9.29 -5.25
C ARG A 627 17.20 -9.11 -5.45
N SER A 628 17.98 -8.99 -4.38
CA SER A 628 19.43 -8.68 -4.41
C SER A 628 20.35 -9.90 -4.45
N GLY A 629 19.86 -11.11 -4.15
CA GLY A 629 20.53 -12.39 -4.40
C GLY A 629 20.75 -12.72 -5.89
N ALA A 630 20.53 -11.74 -6.78
CA ALA A 630 20.84 -11.72 -8.20
C ALA A 630 21.95 -10.72 -8.55
N SER A 631 22.50 -9.96 -7.60
CA SER A 631 23.51 -8.91 -7.83
C SER A 631 24.93 -9.38 -7.47
N GLY A 632 25.52 -10.17 -8.37
CA GLY A 632 26.95 -10.42 -8.48
C GLY A 632 27.28 -10.52 -9.98
N GLY A 633 28.44 -10.03 -10.43
CA GLY A 633 28.82 -9.94 -11.85
C GLY A 633 28.51 -11.21 -12.66
N ASN A 634 27.97 -11.04 -13.87
CA ASN A 634 27.36 -12.08 -14.72
C ASN A 634 26.09 -12.79 -14.15
N GLN A 635 25.33 -12.08 -13.28
CA GLN A 635 24.07 -12.42 -12.60
C GLN A 635 23.38 -13.77 -12.93
N PRO A 636 23.26 -14.74 -11.99
CA PRO A 636 22.25 -15.77 -12.10
C PRO A 636 20.94 -15.25 -11.52
N ALA A 637 19.92 -15.06 -12.38
CA ALA A 637 18.55 -14.73 -12.01
C ALA A 637 17.97 -15.64 -10.90
N LEU A 638 16.89 -15.21 -10.24
CA LEU A 638 16.06 -16.13 -9.44
C LEU A 638 15.67 -17.30 -10.36
N ASN A 639 15.76 -18.52 -9.84
CA ASN A 639 15.36 -19.71 -10.57
C ASN A 639 14.71 -20.71 -9.60
N GLY A 640 14.02 -21.72 -10.15
CA GLY A 640 13.32 -22.71 -9.34
C GLY A 640 14.22 -23.44 -8.35
N LEU A 641 15.51 -23.65 -8.66
CA LEU A 641 16.45 -24.31 -7.75
C LEU A 641 16.81 -23.42 -6.55
N LYS A 642 17.05 -22.11 -6.77
CA LYS A 642 17.29 -21.15 -5.68
C LYS A 642 16.08 -21.06 -4.74
N ILE A 643 14.87 -21.00 -5.29
CA ILE A 643 13.64 -20.98 -4.49
C ILE A 643 13.51 -22.28 -3.70
N LYS A 644 13.76 -23.43 -4.34
CA LYS A 644 13.73 -24.74 -3.66
C LYS A 644 14.73 -24.85 -2.51
N ASN A 645 15.92 -24.26 -2.65
CA ASN A 645 16.99 -24.27 -1.65
C ASN A 645 16.87 -23.14 -0.62
N THR A 646 15.85 -22.29 -0.70
CA THR A 646 15.66 -21.21 0.28
C THR A 646 15.37 -21.82 1.65
N ILE A 647 16.10 -21.35 2.68
CA ILE A 647 15.88 -21.76 4.07
C ILE A 647 14.63 -21.07 4.63
N PHE A 648 13.88 -21.81 5.42
CA PHE A 648 12.64 -21.37 6.04
C PHE A 648 12.57 -21.88 7.48
N ALA A 649 12.19 -20.98 8.39
CA ALA A 649 11.94 -21.28 9.79
C ALA A 649 10.50 -21.79 9.90
N LEU A 650 10.32 -23.10 10.01
CA LEU A 650 9.01 -23.74 10.03
C LEU A 650 8.42 -23.72 11.45
N PRO A 651 7.29 -23.02 11.68
CA PRO A 651 6.51 -23.13 12.91
C PRO A 651 5.55 -24.34 12.86
N PRO A 652 5.04 -24.81 14.01
CA PRO A 652 3.86 -25.68 14.07
C PRO A 652 2.65 -25.05 13.36
N LEU A 653 1.75 -25.87 12.81
CA LEU A 653 0.61 -25.38 12.02
C LEU A 653 -0.26 -24.35 12.76
N GLN A 654 -0.54 -24.58 14.05
CA GLN A 654 -1.34 -23.63 14.84
C GLN A 654 -0.63 -22.30 15.04
N GLU A 655 0.69 -22.32 15.23
CA GLU A 655 1.46 -21.09 15.34
C GLU A 655 1.56 -20.37 13.99
N GLN A 656 1.65 -21.08 12.86
CA GLN A 656 1.57 -20.46 11.52
C GLN A 656 0.29 -19.63 11.38
N LYS A 657 -0.87 -20.18 11.76
CA LYS A 657 -2.16 -19.47 11.74
C LYS A 657 -2.17 -18.27 12.67
N THR A 658 -1.64 -18.44 13.88
CA THR A 658 -1.55 -17.37 14.89
C THR A 658 -0.66 -16.21 14.43
N ILE A 659 0.49 -16.50 13.82
CA ILE A 659 1.38 -15.48 13.24
C ILE A 659 0.63 -14.69 12.16
N VAL A 660 -0.03 -15.39 11.23
CA VAL A 660 -0.78 -14.75 10.13
C VAL A 660 -1.85 -13.81 10.68
N ALA A 661 -2.65 -14.26 11.66
CA ALA A 661 -3.69 -13.45 12.28
C ALA A 661 -3.12 -12.20 12.98
N LYS A 662 -2.01 -12.33 13.73
CA LYS A 662 -1.35 -11.18 14.37
C LYS A 662 -0.78 -10.19 13.35
N VAL A 663 -0.15 -10.68 12.29
CA VAL A 663 0.39 -9.83 11.24
C VAL A 663 -0.71 -9.07 10.52
N GLU A 664 -1.85 -9.72 10.24
CA GLU A 664 -2.97 -9.05 9.59
C GLU A 664 -3.45 -7.86 10.41
N LYS A 665 -3.74 -8.07 11.71
CA LYS A 665 -4.15 -6.99 12.63
C LYS A 665 -3.18 -5.80 12.59
N LEU A 666 -1.88 -6.07 12.65
CA LEU A 666 -0.86 -5.03 12.65
C LEU A 666 -0.73 -4.31 11.29
N LEU A 667 -0.87 -5.05 10.17
CA LEU A 667 -0.81 -4.47 8.83
C LEU A 667 -2.07 -3.68 8.48
N THR A 668 -3.25 -4.07 8.99
CA THR A 668 -4.49 -3.28 8.88
C THR A 668 -4.33 -1.91 9.55
N VAL A 669 -3.73 -1.87 10.75
CA VAL A 669 -3.40 -0.58 11.41
C VAL A 669 -2.43 0.24 10.56
N CYS A 670 -1.44 -0.40 9.93
CA CYS A 670 -0.56 0.28 9.00
C CYS A 670 -1.29 0.84 7.78
N ASP A 671 -2.28 0.14 7.23
CA ASP A 671 -3.10 0.65 6.12
C ASP A 671 -3.91 1.88 6.51
N GLN A 672 -4.55 1.85 7.69
CA GLN A 672 -5.31 2.98 8.21
C GLN A 672 -4.42 4.22 8.37
N LEU A 673 -3.20 4.05 8.89
CA LEU A 673 -2.22 5.12 8.99
C LEU A 673 -1.79 5.64 7.61
N GLU A 674 -1.62 4.76 6.61
CA GLU A 674 -1.26 5.16 5.25
C GLU A 674 -2.35 6.01 4.59
N THR A 675 -3.61 5.62 4.77
CA THR A 675 -4.78 6.38 4.31
C THR A 675 -4.81 7.76 4.96
N GLN A 676 -4.71 7.83 6.29
CA GLN A 676 -4.71 9.11 7.02
C GLN A 676 -3.57 10.04 6.56
N ILE A 677 -2.36 9.50 6.35
CA ILE A 677 -1.22 10.30 5.86
C ILE A 677 -1.49 10.83 4.45
N THR A 678 -2.13 10.02 3.59
CA THR A 678 -2.46 10.40 2.21
C THR A 678 -3.56 11.45 2.16
N ASP A 679 -4.58 11.32 3.02
CA ASP A 679 -5.64 12.31 3.16
C ASP A 679 -5.07 13.63 3.68
N ASN A 680 -4.22 13.59 4.72
CA ASN A 680 -3.56 14.78 5.25
C ASN A 680 -2.68 15.47 4.20
N GLN A 681 -1.99 14.71 3.35
CA GLN A 681 -1.23 15.28 2.25
C GLN A 681 -2.13 15.99 1.25
N THR A 682 -3.22 15.34 0.84
CA THR A 682 -4.19 15.92 -0.11
C THR A 682 -4.80 17.21 0.45
N HIS A 683 -5.21 17.21 1.72
CA HIS A 683 -5.73 18.40 2.39
C HIS A 683 -4.68 19.52 2.49
N ALA A 684 -3.42 19.19 2.82
CA ALA A 684 -2.35 20.18 2.87
C ALA A 684 -2.09 20.83 1.49
N GLU A 685 -2.12 20.02 0.42
CA GLU A 685 -1.99 20.50 -0.95
C GLU A 685 -3.16 21.42 -1.35
N GLN A 686 -4.40 21.01 -1.04
CA GLN A 686 -5.60 21.81 -1.31
C GLN A 686 -5.61 23.14 -0.53
N LEU A 687 -5.23 23.11 0.75
CA LEU A 687 -5.14 24.31 1.58
C LEU A 687 -4.07 25.26 1.04
N MET A 688 -2.92 24.74 0.59
CA MET A 688 -1.88 25.56 -0.03
C MET A 688 -2.38 26.21 -1.33
N GLN A 689 -3.10 25.46 -2.17
CA GLN A 689 -3.71 26.02 -3.39
C GLN A 689 -4.77 27.08 -3.07
N ALA A 690 -5.59 26.87 -2.03
CA ALA A 690 -6.58 27.84 -1.58
C ALA A 690 -5.94 29.12 -1.06
N VAL A 691 -4.90 29.02 -0.21
CA VAL A 691 -4.15 30.17 0.30
C VAL A 691 -3.49 30.94 -0.83
N LEU A 692 -2.86 30.25 -1.77
CA LEU A 692 -2.28 30.88 -2.95
C LEU A 692 -3.37 31.60 -3.76
N LYS A 693 -4.48 30.93 -4.07
CA LYS A 693 -5.60 31.52 -4.81
C LYS A 693 -6.20 32.73 -4.10
N GLU A 694 -6.40 32.67 -2.78
CA GLU A 694 -6.89 33.79 -1.99
C GLU A 694 -5.93 34.98 -2.05
N ALA A 695 -4.63 34.73 -1.84
CA ALA A 695 -3.59 35.74 -1.96
C ALA A 695 -3.53 36.38 -3.37
N PHE A 696 -3.84 35.61 -4.42
CA PHE A 696 -3.92 36.11 -5.79
C PHE A 696 -5.28 36.72 -6.18
N SER A 697 -6.34 36.48 -5.40
CA SER A 697 -7.71 36.96 -5.68
C SER A 697 -8.10 38.24 -4.95
N GLN A 698 -7.36 38.62 -3.89
CA GLN A 698 -7.53 39.92 -3.22
C GLN A 698 -6.71 41.06 -3.90
N ALA A 699 -6.45 40.94 -5.21
CA ALA A 699 -5.65 41.90 -6.00
C ALA A 699 -6.51 42.95 -6.71
#